data_AF-A0A1B6Q7W2-F1
#
_entry.id   AF-A0A1B6Q7W2-F1
#
_cell.length_a   1.000
_cell.length_b   1.000
_cell.length_c   1.000
_cell.angle_alpha   90.00
_cell.angle_beta   90.00
_cell.angle_gamma   90.00
#
_symmetry.space_group_name_H-M   'P 1'
#
loop_
_entity.id
_entity.type
_entity.pdbx_description
1 polymer ?
#
loop_
_entity_poly.entity_id
_entity_poly.type
_entity_poly.pdbx_seq_one_letter_code
_entity_poly.pdbx_strand_id
1 'polypeptide(L)'
;MTVTARGRSGGGVGMEEKCDAPGFGFLGLDRMRVLLPPLRLPEKLSASRTLRTHLFTNYRMRKVRDSSRWLIPLWVTIWVFIASLLYLRMSYQAVDKRRESLAIMCDDRARMLQDQLNVSMNHLQALAILVSTFHHSKTPSAIDQKTFAWYAERTAFERPLTSGVAYGVKVTHAEREQFERQQGWSIKKMYSSKTKKQSQGQGNGEDAEVREPAEEYAPVIFAQDAYKHVISFDLLSGADDRDNVLRARESGKGVLTAPFKLLNNRLGVISTYAVYKYELPPNATPQDRIQAAIGYLGGIFDIEALVDKSLHQLAGKQSIMVNVYDTTNEKPISMYGSNDTGSGMCQVSTLNFGDPTRKHEMHCRFIQSPPWPWLAITTSIGIFVIGLLVGYIVYATAKRIARVEDDFQEMSLLKKRAEDADIAKSQFLATVSHEIRTPMNGVLGMLQMLMDTDLDTTQQDYVRTAQASGKALVSLINEVLDQAKIESGKLELEAVPFDLRTVCDDILSLFCGKAQEKGLELAVFVSDQVPQTLIGDPGRIRQIITNLVGNSIKFTEKGHIYLTVHVVEEIMHCLEVETTNTLSRYPVANRKRSWENFQLFSRELNSSEMPFAPGASDSISLIISVEDTGVGIPPDAQSRVFTPFMQVGPSIARIHGGTGIGLSISKCLVGLMKGEIGFASKPQVGSTFTFTAVLTRAHSSGNENKSSEFKEINALVVDHRPVRAKVTKYHLQRLGVHTELTTDLDQYISKINCGSQIAKLVLIDKETWLEESHSMPHLVTKLRNKDQPDSTKLFLLENPKSSVKSSLHIFREYNLNVIMKPLRASMLQVSLQRALGGIDKLHCRNGVVGNSTLGSLLHKKRIIVVDDNIVNLKVAAGALKKYGAEVTCADSGKKAITLLKPPHRFDACFMDIQMPEMDGFEATRRIRVMERDLNEQIERGEAPLECAGVRQWRTPILAMTADVIQATHEQCLKSEMDGYVSKPFEGEQLYREVARFFLNQDQVQ
;
A
#
# COMPACT_ATOMS: atom_id res chain seq x y z
N MET A 1 -11.05 37.13 -21.26
CA MET A 1 -10.63 38.30 -22.05
C MET A 1 -10.28 37.83 -23.45
N THR A 2 -11.21 38.02 -24.36
CA THR A 2 -11.11 37.87 -25.83
C THR A 2 -10.09 38.85 -26.40
N VAL A 3 -9.33 38.47 -27.43
CA VAL A 3 -9.19 39.21 -28.71
C VAL A 3 -8.53 38.28 -29.74
N THR A 4 -9.25 38.05 -30.83
CA THR A 4 -8.83 37.51 -32.13
C THR A 4 -8.12 38.57 -32.98
N ALA A 5 -7.11 38.21 -33.76
CA ALA A 5 -6.75 38.97 -34.96
C ALA A 5 -6.13 38.07 -36.05
N ARG A 6 -6.87 37.99 -37.16
CA ARG A 6 -6.47 37.45 -38.46
C ARG A 6 -5.72 38.54 -39.23
N GLY A 7 -4.64 38.19 -39.94
CA GLY A 7 -3.97 39.07 -40.90
C GLY A 7 -3.41 38.25 -42.05
N ARG A 8 -3.83 38.58 -43.27
CA ARG A 8 -3.73 37.80 -44.51
C ARG A 8 -2.65 38.39 -45.43
N SER A 9 -1.99 37.51 -46.18
CA SER A 9 -1.50 37.65 -47.56
C SER A 9 -0.54 38.78 -47.98
N GLY A 10 0.57 38.38 -48.60
CA GLY A 10 1.35 39.17 -49.54
C GLY A 10 2.48 38.33 -50.14
N GLY A 11 2.20 37.64 -51.24
CA GLY A 11 3.17 36.82 -51.97
C GLY A 11 4.06 37.64 -52.91
N GLY A 12 5.28 37.14 -53.12
CA GLY A 12 6.22 37.60 -54.14
C GLY A 12 7.04 36.39 -54.61
N VAL A 13 6.96 36.13 -55.90
CA VAL A 13 7.41 34.93 -56.62
C VAL A 13 8.92 34.95 -56.88
N GLY A 14 9.56 33.78 -56.83
CA GLY A 14 10.89 33.52 -57.38
C GLY A 14 11.25 32.03 -57.30
N MET A 15 11.26 31.35 -58.45
CA MET A 15 11.89 30.04 -58.73
C MET A 15 13.32 30.01 -58.15
N GLU A 16 13.93 28.91 -57.67
CA GLU A 16 14.20 27.64 -58.36
C GLU A 16 14.87 26.63 -57.38
N GLU A 17 14.57 25.35 -57.60
CA GLU A 17 15.27 24.07 -57.29
C GLU A 17 16.24 23.82 -56.11
N LYS A 18 15.76 22.92 -55.22
CA LYS A 18 16.39 21.67 -54.67
C LYS A 18 17.92 21.56 -54.53
N CYS A 19 18.36 21.23 -53.31
CA CYS A 19 18.94 19.91 -53.00
C CYS A 19 18.99 19.65 -51.47
N ASP A 20 18.51 18.47 -51.09
CA ASP A 20 18.23 18.00 -49.72
C ASP A 20 19.49 17.62 -48.89
N ALA A 21 19.40 17.85 -47.58
CA ALA A 21 20.23 17.23 -46.55
C ALA A 21 19.32 16.64 -45.44
N PRO A 22 19.52 15.40 -44.95
CA PRO A 22 18.61 14.82 -43.98
C PRO A 22 19.04 15.14 -42.54
N GLY A 23 18.16 15.83 -41.81
CA GLY A 23 18.21 15.98 -40.35
C GLY A 23 17.33 14.94 -39.67
N PHE A 24 17.91 14.20 -38.71
CA PHE A 24 17.20 13.27 -37.83
C PHE A 24 16.39 14.04 -36.78
N GLY A 25 15.06 13.99 -36.90
CA GLY A 25 14.10 14.49 -35.91
C GLY A 25 13.67 13.39 -34.94
N PHE A 26 13.74 13.70 -33.64
CA PHE A 26 13.11 12.93 -32.56
C PHE A 26 11.58 13.08 -32.65
N LEU A 27 10.87 11.97 -32.91
CA LEU A 27 9.42 11.88 -32.87
C LEU A 27 8.95 11.38 -31.50
N GLY A 28 8.02 12.13 -30.92
CA GLY A 28 7.44 11.91 -29.60
C GLY A 28 6.58 10.65 -29.49
N LEU A 29 6.51 10.16 -28.26
CA LEU A 29 5.53 9.21 -27.78
C LEU A 29 4.12 9.80 -27.93
N ASP A 30 3.34 9.30 -28.87
CA ASP A 30 1.93 8.98 -28.64
C ASP A 30 1.36 8.15 -29.79
N ARG A 31 0.53 7.15 -29.44
CA ARG A 31 -0.19 6.18 -30.29
C ARG A 31 0.60 4.96 -30.79
N MET A 32 0.50 3.87 -30.02
CA MET A 32 0.17 2.57 -30.61
C MET A 32 -0.61 1.72 -29.60
N ARG A 33 -1.93 1.65 -29.82
CA ARG A 33 -2.85 0.73 -29.16
C ARG A 33 -3.31 -0.28 -30.22
N VAL A 34 -3.33 -1.56 -29.81
CA VAL A 34 -4.03 -2.70 -30.42
C VAL A 34 -3.34 -3.42 -31.59
N LEU A 35 -2.75 -4.59 -31.29
CA LEU A 35 -3.04 -5.89 -31.97
C LEU A 35 -2.14 -7.01 -31.40
N LEU A 36 -2.69 -7.84 -30.51
CA LEU A 36 -2.34 -9.26 -30.28
C LEU A 36 -3.44 -9.88 -29.38
N PRO A 37 -3.93 -11.11 -29.64
CA PRO A 37 -5.25 -11.60 -29.20
C PRO A 37 -5.24 -12.16 -27.76
N PRO A 38 -6.42 -12.31 -27.11
CA PRO A 38 -6.50 -12.90 -25.79
C PRO A 38 -6.43 -14.43 -25.89
N LEU A 39 -5.38 -15.05 -25.34
CA LEU A 39 -5.38 -16.50 -25.14
C LEU A 39 -6.23 -16.83 -23.91
N ARG A 40 -7.35 -17.52 -24.17
CA ARG A 40 -8.24 -18.14 -23.17
C ARG A 40 -7.48 -19.14 -22.30
N LEU A 41 -7.75 -19.13 -21.00
CA LEU A 41 -7.55 -20.28 -20.12
C LEU A 41 -8.39 -21.47 -20.61
N PRO A 42 -7.88 -22.70 -20.45
CA PRO A 42 -8.70 -23.81 -20.04
C PRO A 42 -8.26 -24.35 -18.66
N GLU A 43 -9.27 -24.61 -17.85
CA GLU A 43 -9.22 -25.38 -16.62
C GLU A 43 -8.73 -26.83 -16.84
N LYS A 44 -8.14 -27.38 -15.77
CA LYS A 44 -7.91 -28.81 -15.45
C LYS A 44 -6.91 -29.58 -16.32
N LEU A 45 -5.71 -29.83 -15.76
CA LEU A 45 -5.25 -31.20 -15.40
C LEU A 45 -3.84 -31.23 -14.77
N SER A 46 -3.79 -31.95 -13.64
CA SER A 46 -2.66 -32.62 -12.98
C SER A 46 -1.51 -31.78 -12.38
N ALA A 47 -1.56 -31.76 -11.04
CA ALA A 47 -0.44 -31.52 -10.14
C ALA A 47 0.68 -32.55 -10.37
N SER A 48 1.83 -32.13 -10.93
CA SER A 48 3.14 -32.80 -10.72
C SER A 48 4.36 -31.98 -11.16
N ARG A 49 4.21 -30.75 -11.68
CA ARG A 49 5.35 -29.92 -12.15
C ARG A 49 5.82 -28.83 -11.19
N THR A 50 5.08 -28.54 -10.13
CA THR A 50 5.36 -27.42 -9.21
C THR A 50 6.55 -27.67 -8.27
N LEU A 51 6.97 -28.93 -8.07
CA LEU A 51 8.13 -29.25 -7.22
C LEU A 51 9.47 -29.01 -7.94
N ARG A 52 9.50 -29.16 -9.28
CA ARG A 52 10.74 -28.99 -10.08
C ARG A 52 11.08 -27.54 -10.36
N THR A 53 10.09 -26.66 -10.49
CA THR A 53 10.32 -25.23 -10.72
C THR A 53 10.80 -24.49 -9.47
N HIS A 54 10.32 -24.83 -8.27
CA HIS A 54 10.81 -24.25 -7.02
C HIS A 54 12.21 -24.70 -6.61
N LEU A 55 12.59 -25.95 -6.92
CA LEU A 55 13.97 -26.44 -6.67
C LEU A 55 14.97 -25.81 -7.65
N PHE A 56 14.60 -25.59 -8.91
CA PHE A 56 15.47 -24.93 -9.90
C PHE A 56 15.69 -23.43 -9.65
N THR A 57 14.69 -22.71 -9.13
CA THR A 57 14.83 -21.29 -8.78
C THR A 57 15.65 -21.08 -7.49
N ASN A 58 15.46 -21.94 -6.47
CA ASN A 58 16.23 -21.86 -5.22
C ASN A 58 17.71 -22.24 -5.38
N TYR A 59 18.04 -23.19 -6.28
CA TYR A 59 19.43 -23.57 -6.54
C TYR A 59 20.20 -22.49 -7.32
N ARG A 60 19.51 -21.72 -8.18
CA ARG A 60 20.12 -20.66 -9.00
C ARG A 60 20.37 -19.37 -8.21
N MET A 61 19.58 -19.08 -7.16
CA MET A 61 19.75 -17.89 -6.32
C MET A 61 20.83 -18.05 -5.24
N ARG A 62 21.02 -19.26 -4.68
CA ARG A 62 22.02 -19.48 -3.61
C ARG A 62 23.47 -19.37 -4.10
N LYS A 63 23.74 -19.69 -5.38
CA LYS A 63 25.06 -19.55 -6.01
C LYS A 63 25.45 -18.10 -6.34
N VAL A 64 24.49 -17.19 -6.43
CA VAL A 64 24.74 -15.76 -6.71
C VAL A 64 25.25 -15.00 -5.47
N ARG A 65 24.97 -15.50 -4.26
CA ARG A 65 25.40 -14.86 -3.01
C ARG A 65 26.91 -14.95 -2.77
N ASP A 66 27.56 -16.03 -3.21
CA ASP A 66 29.03 -16.21 -3.13
C ASP A 66 29.78 -15.75 -4.39
N SER A 67 29.12 -15.71 -5.57
CA SER A 67 29.73 -15.20 -6.81
C SER A 67 29.78 -13.66 -6.91
N SER A 68 29.09 -12.91 -6.03
CA SER A 68 29.06 -11.44 -6.11
C SER A 68 30.39 -10.76 -5.76
N ARG A 69 31.30 -11.45 -5.07
CA ARG A 69 32.64 -10.94 -4.72
C ARG A 69 33.54 -10.68 -5.93
N TRP A 70 33.37 -11.44 -7.02
CA TRP A 70 34.15 -11.29 -8.25
C TRP A 70 33.45 -10.43 -9.31
N LEU A 71 32.13 -10.25 -9.22
CA LEU A 71 31.36 -9.50 -10.24
C LEU A 71 31.66 -8.00 -10.22
N ILE A 72 31.87 -7.40 -9.05
CA ILE A 72 32.21 -5.97 -8.92
C ILE A 72 33.62 -5.67 -9.48
N PRO A 73 34.70 -6.38 -9.10
CA PRO A 73 36.02 -6.14 -9.70
C PRO A 73 36.05 -6.48 -11.20
N LEU A 74 35.29 -7.49 -11.64
CA LEU A 74 35.15 -7.79 -13.08
C LEU A 74 34.44 -6.65 -13.83
N TRP A 75 33.38 -6.07 -13.26
CA TRP A 75 32.69 -4.92 -13.84
C TRP A 75 33.60 -3.69 -13.95
N VAL A 76 34.35 -3.39 -12.88
CA VAL A 76 35.29 -2.27 -12.87
C VAL A 76 36.40 -2.50 -13.90
N THR A 77 36.98 -3.69 -13.98
CA THR A 77 38.03 -4.00 -14.98
C THR A 77 37.52 -3.91 -16.43
N ILE A 78 36.28 -4.33 -16.70
CA ILE A 78 35.64 -4.15 -18.01
C ILE A 78 35.51 -2.67 -18.37
N TRP A 79 35.01 -1.82 -17.46
CA TRP A 79 34.84 -0.39 -17.74
C TRP A 79 36.17 0.37 -17.81
N VAL A 80 37.19 -0.04 -17.05
CA VAL A 80 38.57 0.46 -17.22
C VAL A 80 39.11 0.09 -18.60
N PHE A 81 38.90 -1.15 -19.05
CA PHE A 81 39.34 -1.59 -20.38
C PHE A 81 38.61 -0.83 -21.51
N ILE A 82 37.29 -0.64 -21.40
CA ILE A 82 36.51 0.14 -22.37
C ILE A 82 36.96 1.60 -22.41
N ALA A 83 37.15 2.24 -21.25
CA ALA A 83 37.60 3.63 -21.16
C ALA A 83 39.02 3.79 -21.74
N SER A 84 39.91 2.83 -21.49
CA SER A 84 41.27 2.79 -22.04
C SER A 84 41.26 2.60 -23.57
N LEU A 85 40.45 1.69 -24.09
CA LEU A 85 40.32 1.43 -25.52
C LEU A 85 39.74 2.64 -26.28
N LEU A 86 38.76 3.32 -25.69
CA LEU A 86 38.21 4.56 -26.22
C LEU A 86 39.21 5.71 -26.19
N TYR A 87 39.96 5.87 -25.09
CA TYR A 87 41.03 6.87 -25.00
C TYR A 87 42.10 6.63 -26.07
N LEU A 88 42.57 5.39 -26.22
CA LEU A 88 43.55 5.03 -27.25
C LEU A 88 43.02 5.33 -28.65
N ARG A 89 41.76 4.97 -28.94
CA ARG A 89 41.15 5.22 -30.26
C ARG A 89 40.98 6.71 -30.57
N MET A 90 40.48 7.49 -29.61
CA MET A 90 40.28 8.94 -29.80
C MET A 90 41.59 9.72 -29.81
N SER A 91 42.56 9.32 -28.98
CA SER A 91 43.91 9.89 -28.99
C SER A 91 44.59 9.61 -30.34
N TYR A 92 44.48 8.38 -30.85
CA TYR A 92 44.95 8.02 -32.18
C TYR A 92 44.29 8.88 -33.26
N GLN A 93 42.95 9.01 -33.26
CA GLN A 93 42.22 9.87 -34.20
C GLN A 93 42.62 11.35 -34.12
N ALA A 94 42.91 11.87 -32.93
CA ALA A 94 43.35 13.25 -32.74
C ALA A 94 44.76 13.50 -33.32
N VAL A 95 45.67 12.53 -33.15
CA VAL A 95 47.01 12.57 -33.75
C VAL A 95 46.91 12.46 -35.28
N ASP A 96 46.06 11.59 -35.79
CA ASP A 96 45.89 11.35 -37.23
C ASP A 96 45.32 12.58 -37.94
N LYS A 97 44.24 13.19 -37.42
CA LYS A 97 43.69 14.45 -37.95
C LYS A 97 44.70 15.58 -37.95
N ARG A 98 45.58 15.63 -36.95
CA ARG A 98 46.64 16.65 -36.89
C ARG A 98 47.74 16.40 -37.93
N ARG A 99 48.06 15.14 -38.21
CA ARG A 99 48.97 14.76 -39.29
C ARG A 99 48.42 15.15 -40.65
N GLU A 100 47.15 14.85 -40.92
CA GLU A 100 46.46 15.25 -42.16
C GLU A 100 46.43 16.77 -42.30
N SER A 101 46.11 17.49 -41.22
CA SER A 101 46.10 18.96 -41.23
C SER A 101 47.48 19.55 -41.54
N LEU A 102 48.56 18.98 -40.97
CA LEU A 102 49.93 19.38 -41.28
C LEU A 102 50.30 19.08 -42.74
N ALA A 103 49.86 17.92 -43.27
CA ALA A 103 50.06 17.54 -44.66
C ALA A 103 49.48 18.57 -45.63
N ILE A 104 48.18 18.85 -45.49
CA ILE A 104 47.47 19.83 -46.31
C ILE A 104 48.13 21.20 -46.24
N MET A 105 48.42 21.68 -45.01
CA MET A 105 49.04 22.99 -44.82
C MET A 105 50.45 23.09 -45.43
N CYS A 106 51.23 22.00 -45.43
CA CYS A 106 52.56 21.97 -46.02
C CYS A 106 52.49 21.93 -47.55
N ASP A 107 51.63 21.07 -48.10
CA ASP A 107 51.43 20.93 -49.54
C ASP A 107 50.91 22.23 -50.17
N ASP A 108 49.99 22.94 -49.51
CA ASP A 108 49.48 24.25 -49.99
C ASP A 108 50.59 25.29 -50.12
N ARG A 109 51.50 25.35 -49.15
CA ARG A 109 52.64 26.28 -49.15
C ARG A 109 53.68 25.88 -50.19
N ALA A 110 53.94 24.59 -50.35
CA ALA A 110 54.86 24.09 -51.35
C ALA A 110 54.37 24.42 -52.78
N ARG A 111 53.08 24.18 -53.06
CA ARG A 111 52.45 24.55 -54.34
C ARG A 111 52.53 26.05 -54.61
N MET A 112 52.19 26.87 -53.62
CA MET A 112 52.23 28.32 -53.80
C MET A 112 53.65 28.84 -54.06
N LEU A 113 54.65 28.29 -53.38
CA LEU A 113 56.05 28.64 -53.60
C LEU A 113 56.53 28.27 -55.02
N GLN A 114 56.16 27.06 -55.47
CA GLN A 114 56.48 26.57 -56.80
C GLN A 114 55.82 27.42 -57.90
N ASP A 115 54.55 27.77 -57.74
CA ASP A 115 53.81 28.58 -58.72
C ASP A 115 54.42 29.99 -58.86
N GLN A 116 54.74 30.65 -57.75
CA GLN A 116 55.36 31.97 -57.78
C GLN A 116 56.74 31.93 -58.49
N LEU A 117 57.54 30.91 -58.21
CA LEU A 117 58.87 30.78 -58.82
C LEU A 117 58.78 30.49 -60.32
N ASN A 118 57.84 29.64 -60.73
CA ASN A 118 57.56 29.36 -62.14
C ASN A 118 57.16 30.61 -62.92
N VAL A 119 56.32 31.48 -62.34
CA VAL A 119 55.96 32.79 -62.95
C VAL A 119 57.22 33.60 -63.22
N SER A 120 58.09 33.75 -62.21
CA SER A 120 59.33 34.54 -62.36
C SER A 120 60.29 33.95 -63.40
N MET A 121 60.42 32.61 -63.47
CA MET A 121 61.24 31.93 -64.46
C MET A 121 60.74 32.14 -65.89
N ASN A 122 59.43 32.07 -66.13
CA ASN A 122 58.84 32.34 -67.45
C ASN A 122 59.15 33.77 -67.93
N HIS A 123 59.12 34.75 -67.02
CA HIS A 123 59.50 36.13 -67.35
C HIS A 123 61.00 36.33 -67.58
N LEU A 124 61.88 35.57 -66.91
CA LEU A 124 63.30 35.54 -67.24
C LEU A 124 63.53 34.98 -68.65
N GLN A 125 62.82 33.92 -69.02
CA GLN A 125 62.89 33.40 -70.39
C GLN A 125 62.44 34.45 -71.42
N ALA A 126 61.37 35.21 -71.13
CA ALA A 126 60.92 36.32 -71.98
C ALA A 126 61.99 37.43 -72.11
N LEU A 127 62.69 37.77 -71.03
CA LEU A 127 63.83 38.70 -71.08
C LEU A 127 65.00 38.17 -71.92
N ALA A 128 65.26 36.86 -71.89
CA ALA A 128 66.31 36.25 -72.70
C ALA A 128 65.98 36.37 -74.19
N ILE A 129 64.70 36.18 -74.56
CA ILE A 129 64.18 36.40 -75.91
C ILE A 129 64.29 37.89 -76.30
N LEU A 130 63.99 38.82 -75.38
CA LEU A 130 64.13 40.25 -75.59
C LEU A 130 65.58 40.62 -75.94
N VAL A 131 66.56 40.11 -75.18
CA VAL A 131 67.99 40.35 -75.47
C VAL A 131 68.40 39.73 -76.80
N SER A 132 68.00 38.48 -77.11
CA SER A 132 68.28 37.85 -78.41
C SER A 132 67.76 38.70 -79.58
N THR A 133 66.53 39.20 -79.47
CA THR A 133 65.82 39.91 -80.55
C THR A 133 66.33 41.34 -80.73
N PHE A 134 66.44 42.10 -79.63
CA PHE A 134 66.67 43.55 -79.71
C PHE A 134 68.13 43.96 -79.51
N HIS A 135 68.97 43.11 -78.93
CA HIS A 135 70.41 43.37 -78.81
C HIS A 135 71.22 42.72 -79.92
N HIS A 136 71.00 41.42 -80.19
CA HIS A 136 71.82 40.66 -81.15
C HIS A 136 71.26 40.65 -82.57
N SER A 137 69.93 40.53 -82.74
CA SER A 137 69.33 40.40 -84.08
C SER A 137 69.07 41.73 -84.79
N LYS A 138 69.02 42.84 -84.04
CA LYS A 138 68.74 44.19 -84.58
C LYS A 138 70.03 45.01 -84.67
N THR A 139 70.34 45.55 -85.85
CA THR A 139 71.50 46.43 -86.10
C THR A 139 71.04 47.85 -86.48
N PRO A 140 71.30 48.90 -85.67
CA PRO A 140 72.00 48.88 -84.38
C PRO A 140 71.16 48.30 -83.24
N SER A 141 71.83 47.83 -82.18
CA SER A 141 71.19 47.32 -80.96
C SER A 141 70.23 48.35 -80.37
N ALA A 142 69.01 47.93 -80.05
CA ALA A 142 68.02 48.77 -79.35
C ALA A 142 68.17 48.70 -77.82
N ILE A 143 69.03 47.82 -77.31
CA ILE A 143 69.30 47.66 -75.89
C ILE A 143 70.71 48.16 -75.57
N ASP A 144 70.78 49.15 -74.69
CA ASP A 144 71.98 49.55 -73.95
C ASP A 144 71.75 49.30 -72.44
N GLN A 145 72.76 49.56 -71.61
CA GLN A 145 72.66 49.39 -70.15
C GLN A 145 71.48 50.18 -69.55
N LYS A 146 71.22 51.41 -70.03
CA LYS A 146 70.15 52.26 -69.51
C LYS A 146 68.77 51.69 -69.86
N THR A 147 68.60 51.22 -71.09
CA THR A 147 67.35 50.63 -71.59
C THR A 147 67.07 49.30 -70.91
N PHE A 148 68.09 48.45 -70.74
CA PHE A 148 67.96 47.18 -70.02
C PHE A 148 67.57 47.40 -68.55
N ALA A 149 68.29 48.26 -67.83
CA ALA A 149 67.99 48.57 -66.43
C ALA A 149 66.57 49.13 -66.26
N TRP A 150 66.16 50.05 -67.13
CA TRP A 150 64.83 50.66 -67.09
C TRP A 150 63.70 49.67 -67.38
N TYR A 151 63.86 48.79 -68.38
CA TYR A 151 62.88 47.76 -68.69
C TYR A 151 62.80 46.70 -67.59
N ALA A 152 63.95 46.27 -67.07
CA ALA A 152 64.02 45.35 -65.94
C ALA A 152 63.31 45.91 -64.71
N GLU A 153 63.52 47.19 -64.37
CA GLU A 153 62.88 47.82 -63.21
C GLU A 153 61.36 47.93 -63.38
N ARG A 154 60.88 48.36 -64.55
CA ARG A 154 59.44 48.50 -64.81
C ARG A 154 58.69 47.17 -64.84
N THR A 155 59.39 46.09 -65.20
CA THR A 155 58.81 44.74 -65.23
C THR A 155 59.18 43.92 -63.99
N ALA A 156 59.73 44.54 -62.95
CA ALA A 156 60.10 43.84 -61.72
C ALA A 156 58.89 43.18 -61.03
N PHE A 157 57.69 43.76 -61.16
CA PHE A 157 56.46 43.19 -60.60
C PHE A 157 56.07 41.84 -61.23
N GLU A 158 56.42 41.60 -62.49
CA GLU A 158 56.20 40.33 -63.20
C GLU A 158 57.15 39.23 -62.70
N ARG A 159 58.23 39.63 -62.04
CA ARG A 159 59.19 38.72 -61.40
C ARG A 159 59.17 38.97 -59.89
N PRO A 160 58.06 38.66 -59.21
CA PRO A 160 57.81 39.05 -57.81
C PRO A 160 58.84 38.53 -56.80
N LEU A 161 59.72 37.64 -57.24
CA LEU A 161 60.70 36.90 -56.45
C LEU A 161 62.15 37.11 -56.87
N THR A 162 62.40 37.87 -57.95
CA THR A 162 63.77 38.19 -58.35
C THR A 162 64.22 39.49 -57.70
N SER A 163 65.36 39.48 -57.03
CA SER A 163 66.00 40.69 -56.51
C SER A 163 66.63 41.51 -57.63
N GLY A 164 67.06 40.87 -58.72
CA GLY A 164 67.58 41.55 -59.90
C GLY A 164 67.93 40.61 -61.05
N VAL A 165 68.20 41.20 -62.21
CA VAL A 165 68.60 40.48 -63.43
C VAL A 165 69.86 41.06 -64.05
N ALA A 166 70.68 40.20 -64.66
CA ALA A 166 71.90 40.58 -65.35
C ALA A 166 72.12 39.73 -66.61
N TYR A 167 72.76 40.31 -67.62
CA TYR A 167 73.10 39.65 -68.88
C TYR A 167 74.60 39.69 -69.11
N GLY A 168 75.21 38.50 -69.19
CA GLY A 168 76.59 38.28 -69.58
C GLY A 168 76.69 37.86 -71.04
N VAL A 169 77.66 38.40 -71.77
CA VAL A 169 77.88 38.05 -73.19
C VAL A 169 79.04 37.06 -73.31
N LYS A 170 78.95 36.08 -74.21
CA LYS A 170 80.05 35.16 -74.48
C LYS A 170 81.12 35.88 -75.30
N VAL A 171 82.36 35.90 -74.81
CA VAL A 171 83.51 36.51 -75.49
C VAL A 171 84.62 35.46 -75.57
N THR A 172 85.12 35.17 -76.77
CA THR A 172 86.26 34.26 -76.93
C THR A 172 87.58 34.97 -76.62
N HIS A 173 88.64 34.22 -76.35
CA HIS A 173 89.97 34.80 -76.13
C HIS A 173 90.42 35.74 -77.27
N ALA A 174 90.13 35.38 -78.52
CA ALA A 174 90.46 36.18 -79.70
C ALA A 174 89.71 37.53 -79.76
N GLU A 175 88.50 37.60 -79.21
CA GLU A 175 87.65 38.79 -79.24
C GLU A 175 87.89 39.71 -78.04
N ARG A 176 88.62 39.25 -77.01
CA ARG A 176 88.79 39.95 -75.73
C ARG A 176 89.31 41.39 -75.89
N GLU A 177 90.42 41.58 -76.60
CA GLU A 177 91.01 42.92 -76.74
C GLU A 177 90.08 43.90 -77.45
N GLN A 178 89.39 43.43 -78.49
CA GLN A 178 88.43 44.25 -79.23
C GLN A 178 87.23 44.59 -78.35
N PHE A 179 86.73 43.62 -77.60
CA PHE A 179 85.62 43.79 -76.67
C PHE A 179 85.95 44.77 -75.55
N GLU A 180 87.09 44.64 -74.87
CA GLU A 180 87.50 45.55 -73.78
C GLU A 180 87.69 47.00 -74.30
N ARG A 181 88.23 47.18 -75.51
CA ARG A 181 88.32 48.50 -76.16
C ARG A 181 86.94 49.09 -76.49
N GLN A 182 85.98 48.28 -76.93
CA GLN A 182 84.62 48.72 -77.22
C GLN A 182 83.84 49.09 -75.96
N GLN A 183 84.02 48.35 -74.87
CA GLN A 183 83.29 48.54 -73.62
C GLN A 183 83.91 49.63 -72.73
N GLY A 184 85.21 49.93 -72.88
CA GLY A 184 85.92 50.93 -72.07
C GLY A 184 86.28 50.44 -70.66
N TRP A 185 86.25 49.13 -70.42
CA TRP A 185 86.66 48.48 -69.17
C TRP A 185 87.25 47.10 -69.42
N SER A 186 88.08 46.60 -68.49
CA SER A 186 88.68 45.26 -68.56
C SER A 186 87.81 44.21 -67.87
N ILE A 187 87.89 42.97 -68.33
CA ILE A 187 87.14 41.84 -67.74
C ILE A 187 87.71 41.51 -66.36
N LYS A 188 86.86 41.51 -65.33
CA LYS A 188 87.22 41.32 -63.91
C LYS A 188 86.80 39.95 -63.39
N LYS A 189 87.49 39.47 -62.37
CA LYS A 189 87.18 38.22 -61.66
C LYS A 189 86.08 38.45 -60.61
N MET A 190 85.04 37.61 -60.62
CA MET A 190 83.83 37.74 -59.77
C MET A 190 84.12 37.58 -58.27
N TYR A 191 85.14 36.79 -57.90
CA TYR A 191 85.60 36.64 -56.52
C TYR A 191 87.11 36.87 -56.42
N SER A 192 87.54 37.88 -55.66
CA SER A 192 88.96 38.08 -55.35
C SER A 192 89.46 36.99 -54.40
N SER A 193 90.67 36.53 -54.64
CA SER A 193 91.39 35.51 -53.87
C SER A 193 91.59 35.91 -52.40
N LYS A 194 91.46 37.19 -52.06
CA LYS A 194 91.74 37.73 -50.71
C LYS A 194 90.56 37.68 -49.73
N THR A 195 89.34 37.39 -50.16
CA THR A 195 88.14 37.45 -49.30
C THR A 195 87.86 36.18 -48.46
N LYS A 196 88.82 35.26 -48.34
CA LYS A 196 88.74 34.09 -47.41
C LYS A 196 89.35 34.35 -46.02
N LYS A 197 89.92 35.52 -45.74
CA LYS A 197 90.38 35.93 -44.40
C LYS A 197 90.11 37.41 -44.14
N GLN A 198 88.89 37.77 -43.78
CA GLN A 198 88.59 38.89 -42.87
C GLN A 198 87.08 38.99 -42.63
N SER A 199 86.65 38.56 -41.45
CA SER A 199 85.47 39.09 -40.79
C SER A 199 85.95 40.21 -39.86
N GLN A 200 85.32 41.38 -39.98
CA GLN A 200 85.53 42.67 -39.30
C GLN A 200 86.44 43.67 -40.04
N GLY A 201 85.82 44.76 -40.53
CA GLY A 201 86.47 45.97 -41.00
C GLY A 201 85.83 46.56 -42.26
N GLN A 202 85.26 47.76 -42.16
CA GLN A 202 84.92 48.60 -43.32
C GLN A 202 86.16 48.77 -44.21
N GLY A 203 86.05 48.36 -45.47
CA GLY A 203 87.08 48.54 -46.49
C GLY A 203 86.45 49.01 -47.79
N ASN A 204 86.91 50.16 -48.29
CA ASN A 204 86.56 50.72 -49.59
C ASN A 204 86.84 49.70 -50.70
N GLY A 205 85.87 49.47 -51.59
CA GLY A 205 86.00 48.56 -52.70
C GLY A 205 86.69 49.22 -53.89
N GLU A 206 88.00 49.00 -54.07
CA GLU A 206 88.71 49.42 -55.30
C GLU A 206 89.73 48.43 -55.90
N ASP A 207 89.98 47.24 -55.34
CA ASP A 207 90.92 46.28 -55.95
C ASP A 207 90.21 45.01 -56.46
N ALA A 208 89.49 45.11 -57.57
CA ALA A 208 88.97 43.96 -58.30
C ALA A 208 90.03 43.43 -59.29
N GLU A 209 90.49 42.19 -59.09
CA GLU A 209 91.53 41.54 -59.91
C GLU A 209 91.07 41.36 -61.38
N VAL A 210 91.94 41.75 -62.33
CA VAL A 210 91.73 41.52 -63.77
C VAL A 210 91.76 40.02 -64.05
N ARG A 211 90.88 39.55 -64.93
CA ARG A 211 90.74 38.13 -65.26
C ARG A 211 91.94 37.62 -66.08
N GLU A 212 92.56 36.54 -65.61
CA GLU A 212 93.61 35.80 -66.32
C GLU A 212 93.17 35.33 -67.72
N PRO A 213 94.11 35.05 -68.65
CA PRO A 213 93.82 34.42 -69.93
C PRO A 213 93.01 33.12 -69.77
N ALA A 214 91.88 33.01 -70.48
CA ALA A 214 90.98 31.86 -70.53
C ALA A 214 90.43 31.72 -71.94
N GLU A 215 89.96 30.52 -72.31
CA GLU A 215 89.43 30.23 -73.66
C GLU A 215 88.18 31.05 -73.98
N GLU A 216 87.29 31.17 -73.00
CA GLU A 216 86.05 31.92 -73.08
C GLU A 216 85.78 32.71 -71.79
N TYR A 217 85.07 33.82 -71.96
CA TYR A 217 84.63 34.72 -70.89
C TYR A 217 83.12 34.95 -71.00
N ALA A 218 82.50 35.26 -69.86
CA ALA A 218 81.10 35.70 -69.79
C ALA A 218 80.99 37.02 -69.00
N PRO A 219 81.58 38.14 -69.47
CA PRO A 219 81.47 39.42 -68.77
C PRO A 219 80.03 39.95 -68.79
N VAL A 220 79.56 40.42 -67.64
CA VAL A 220 78.27 41.11 -67.51
C VAL A 220 78.32 42.46 -68.20
N ILE A 221 77.45 42.67 -69.20
CA ILE A 221 77.32 43.93 -69.93
C ILE A 221 76.04 44.69 -69.58
N PHE A 222 74.98 43.98 -69.20
CA PHE A 222 73.74 44.60 -68.74
C PHE A 222 73.36 44.10 -67.35
N ALA A 223 72.89 45.01 -66.48
CA ALA A 223 72.39 44.67 -65.17
C ALA A 223 71.27 45.63 -64.74
N GLN A 224 70.30 45.13 -63.97
CA GLN A 224 69.34 45.98 -63.28
C GLN A 224 70.07 46.90 -62.28
N ASP A 225 69.52 48.08 -61.98
CA ASP A 225 70.22 49.11 -61.19
C ASP A 225 70.69 48.61 -59.81
N ALA A 226 69.91 47.75 -59.15
CA ALA A 226 70.28 47.11 -57.89
C ALA A 226 71.60 46.28 -57.97
N TYR A 227 71.95 45.79 -59.16
CA TYR A 227 73.12 44.95 -59.42
C TYR A 227 74.09 45.56 -60.43
N LYS A 228 74.02 46.87 -60.68
CA LYS A 228 74.90 47.56 -61.63
C LYS A 228 76.39 47.37 -61.36
N HIS A 229 76.76 47.14 -60.10
CA HIS A 229 78.13 46.89 -59.68
C HIS A 229 78.71 45.56 -60.23
N VAL A 230 77.88 44.63 -60.71
CA VAL A 230 78.37 43.36 -61.31
C VAL A 230 78.82 43.50 -62.76
N ILE A 231 78.59 44.66 -63.40
CA ILE A 231 79.09 44.94 -64.75
C ILE A 231 80.61 44.81 -64.76
N SER A 232 81.17 44.30 -65.85
CA SER A 232 82.59 43.93 -66.05
C SER A 232 83.06 42.63 -65.40
N PHE A 233 82.27 42.02 -64.50
CA PHE A 233 82.65 40.75 -63.89
C PHE A 233 82.34 39.55 -64.79
N ASP A 234 83.29 38.61 -64.87
CA ASP A 234 83.20 37.37 -65.63
C ASP A 234 82.45 36.27 -64.85
N LEU A 235 81.27 35.88 -65.32
CA LEU A 235 80.47 34.81 -64.71
C LEU A 235 81.19 33.45 -64.72
N LEU A 236 82.09 33.20 -65.68
CA LEU A 236 82.85 31.94 -65.75
C LEU A 236 84.00 31.87 -64.74
N SER A 237 84.24 32.95 -64.00
CA SER A 237 85.27 32.99 -62.97
C SER A 237 84.79 32.48 -61.60
N GLY A 238 83.47 32.49 -61.35
CA GLY A 238 82.83 31.89 -60.17
C GLY A 238 82.59 30.39 -60.37
N ALA A 239 82.88 29.56 -59.37
CA ALA A 239 82.73 28.11 -59.52
C ALA A 239 81.26 27.69 -59.73
N ASP A 240 80.35 28.27 -58.95
CA ASP A 240 78.91 27.97 -59.00
C ASP A 240 78.25 28.61 -60.24
N ASP A 241 78.60 29.85 -60.56
CA ASP A 241 78.10 30.55 -61.75
C ASP A 241 78.58 29.90 -63.04
N ARG A 242 79.85 29.46 -63.09
CA ARG A 242 80.40 28.71 -64.23
C ARG A 242 79.63 27.43 -64.48
N ASP A 243 79.44 26.60 -63.45
CA ASP A 243 78.66 25.37 -63.58
C ASP A 243 77.24 25.65 -64.08
N ASN A 244 76.59 26.69 -63.55
CA ASN A 244 75.24 27.07 -63.97
C ASN A 244 75.19 27.54 -65.44
N VAL A 245 76.17 28.32 -65.87
CA VAL A 245 76.29 28.78 -67.27
C VAL A 245 76.50 27.61 -68.23
N LEU A 246 77.38 26.66 -67.86
CA LEU A 246 77.63 25.45 -68.65
C LEU A 246 76.38 24.59 -68.78
N ARG A 247 75.65 24.36 -67.68
CA ARG A 247 74.38 23.62 -67.70
C ARG A 247 73.28 24.35 -68.48
N ALA A 248 73.22 25.68 -68.41
CA ALA A 248 72.22 26.48 -69.13
C ALA A 248 72.38 26.34 -70.65
N ARG A 249 73.63 26.42 -71.15
CA ARG A 249 73.92 26.35 -72.60
C ARG A 249 73.79 24.96 -73.20
N GLU A 250 74.00 23.92 -72.40
CA GLU A 250 73.81 22.53 -72.86
C GLU A 250 72.32 22.16 -72.86
N SER A 251 71.62 22.49 -71.76
CA SER A 251 70.22 22.09 -71.55
C SER A 251 69.20 22.91 -72.34
N GLY A 252 69.51 24.16 -72.70
CA GLY A 252 68.53 25.07 -73.31
C GLY A 252 67.37 25.46 -72.40
N LYS A 253 67.46 25.18 -71.10
CA LYS A 253 66.45 25.46 -70.09
C LYS A 253 67.01 26.35 -68.98
N GLY A 254 66.13 26.93 -68.16
CA GLY A 254 66.53 27.62 -66.95
C GLY A 254 67.11 26.65 -65.94
N VAL A 255 68.31 26.95 -65.44
CA VAL A 255 69.03 26.14 -64.44
C VAL A 255 69.38 26.96 -63.21
N LEU A 256 69.42 26.31 -62.05
CA LEU A 256 69.63 26.98 -60.76
C LEU A 256 71.01 26.66 -60.17
N THR A 257 71.63 27.65 -59.53
CA THR A 257 72.84 27.46 -58.71
C THR A 257 72.52 26.72 -57.41
N ALA A 258 73.56 26.24 -56.73
CA ALA A 258 73.45 25.94 -55.31
C ALA A 258 73.10 27.21 -54.51
N PRO A 259 72.48 27.10 -53.32
CA PRO A 259 72.22 28.25 -52.46
C PRO A 259 73.52 28.90 -51.97
N PHE A 260 73.64 30.21 -52.14
CA PHE A 260 74.79 30.99 -51.69
C PHE A 260 74.35 32.31 -51.05
N LYS A 261 75.27 33.00 -50.37
CA LYS A 261 74.97 34.29 -49.73
C LYS A 261 75.01 35.43 -50.74
N LEU A 262 73.89 36.11 -50.88
CA LEU A 262 73.75 37.37 -51.59
C LEU A 262 74.43 38.51 -50.81
N LEU A 263 74.59 39.68 -51.45
CA LEU A 263 75.25 40.86 -50.88
C LEU A 263 74.53 41.44 -49.66
N ASN A 264 73.22 41.19 -49.55
CA ASN A 264 72.41 41.52 -48.38
C ASN A 264 72.56 40.50 -47.23
N ASN A 265 73.53 39.58 -47.33
CA ASN A 265 73.81 38.49 -46.38
C ASN A 265 72.68 37.45 -46.25
N ARG A 266 71.69 37.48 -47.15
CA ARG A 266 70.61 36.48 -47.26
C ARG A 266 71.00 35.35 -48.21
N LEU A 267 70.37 34.18 -48.04
CA LEU A 267 70.55 33.05 -48.96
C LEU A 267 69.74 33.26 -50.24
N GLY A 268 70.38 33.05 -51.37
CA GLY A 268 69.76 33.15 -52.68
C GLY A 268 70.28 32.13 -53.68
N VAL A 269 69.58 32.04 -54.81
CA VAL A 269 69.95 31.20 -55.96
C VAL A 269 69.88 32.02 -57.24
N ILE A 270 70.73 31.70 -58.20
CA ILE A 270 70.71 32.32 -59.53
C ILE A 270 70.08 31.35 -60.51
N SER A 271 69.07 31.81 -61.24
CA SER A 271 68.54 31.13 -62.42
C SER A 271 69.23 31.67 -63.67
N THR A 272 69.85 30.80 -64.46
CA THR A 272 70.54 31.20 -65.70
C THR A 272 69.84 30.62 -66.93
N TYR A 273 69.62 31.46 -67.93
CA TYR A 273 69.13 31.11 -69.26
C TYR A 273 70.20 31.42 -70.31
N ALA A 274 70.49 30.48 -71.20
CA ALA A 274 71.35 30.73 -72.34
C ALA A 274 70.58 31.44 -73.46
N VAL A 275 71.22 32.44 -74.06
CA VAL A 275 70.76 33.15 -75.26
C VAL A 275 71.52 32.58 -76.44
N TYR A 276 70.80 32.17 -77.48
CA TYR A 276 71.35 31.55 -78.69
C TYR A 276 71.24 32.48 -79.90
N LYS A 277 72.05 32.20 -80.93
CA LYS A 277 71.88 32.76 -82.28
C LYS A 277 70.56 32.29 -82.89
N TYR A 278 70.01 33.09 -83.81
CA TYR A 278 68.76 32.79 -84.52
C TYR A 278 68.83 31.48 -85.34
N GLU A 279 70.01 31.11 -85.83
CA GLU A 279 70.25 29.96 -86.72
C GLU A 279 70.33 28.60 -85.99
N LEU A 280 69.61 28.42 -84.89
CA LEU A 280 69.62 27.16 -84.13
C LEU A 280 68.62 26.14 -84.74
N PRO A 281 69.05 24.91 -85.07
CA PRO A 281 68.13 23.87 -85.57
C PRO A 281 67.04 23.49 -84.55
N PRO A 282 65.81 23.13 -84.98
CA PRO A 282 64.72 22.76 -84.07
C PRO A 282 65.03 21.53 -83.20
N ASN A 283 65.91 20.63 -83.65
CA ASN A 283 66.41 19.46 -82.90
C ASN A 283 67.91 19.60 -82.56
N ALA A 284 68.34 20.79 -82.12
CA ALA A 284 69.74 21.05 -81.78
C ALA A 284 70.28 20.12 -80.69
N THR A 285 71.40 19.46 -80.98
CA THR A 285 72.18 18.67 -80.02
C THR A 285 72.83 19.59 -78.97
N PRO A 286 73.28 19.06 -77.81
CA PRO A 286 74.00 19.86 -76.83
C PRO A 286 75.22 20.59 -77.42
N GLN A 287 75.92 19.98 -78.38
CA GLN A 287 77.06 20.60 -79.07
C GLN A 287 76.63 21.77 -79.95
N ASP A 288 75.53 21.63 -80.71
CA ASP A 288 74.97 22.71 -81.53
C ASP A 288 74.61 23.92 -80.66
N ARG A 289 74.06 23.68 -79.47
CA ARG A 289 73.69 24.73 -78.51
C ARG A 289 74.90 25.43 -77.91
N ILE A 290 75.95 24.69 -77.54
CA ILE A 290 77.20 25.28 -77.03
C ILE A 290 77.83 26.23 -78.07
N GLN A 291 77.81 25.85 -79.34
CA GLN A 291 78.33 26.66 -80.45
C GLN A 291 77.45 27.88 -80.73
N ALA A 292 76.13 27.73 -80.67
CA ALA A 292 75.18 28.80 -80.92
C ALA A 292 74.98 29.77 -79.74
N ALA A 293 75.46 29.43 -78.54
CA ALA A 293 75.34 30.29 -77.35
C ALA A 293 76.13 31.60 -77.52
N ILE A 294 75.46 32.74 -77.32
CA ILE A 294 76.02 34.10 -77.45
C ILE A 294 76.01 34.87 -76.13
N GLY A 295 75.30 34.37 -75.11
CA GLY A 295 75.35 34.92 -73.77
C GLY A 295 74.37 34.26 -72.83
N TYR A 296 74.25 34.83 -71.63
CA TYR A 296 73.62 34.21 -70.48
C TYR A 296 72.86 35.27 -69.69
N LEU A 297 71.56 35.08 -69.52
CA LEU A 297 70.72 35.91 -68.66
C LEU A 297 70.58 35.25 -67.29
N GLY A 298 71.05 35.90 -66.24
CA GLY A 298 70.91 35.51 -64.85
C GLY A 298 69.81 36.29 -64.14
N GLY A 299 68.96 35.60 -63.39
CA GLY A 299 68.02 36.18 -62.43
C GLY A 299 68.35 35.73 -61.01
N ILE A 300 68.47 36.68 -60.09
CA ILE A 300 68.85 36.44 -58.70
C ILE A 300 67.57 36.32 -57.86
N PHE A 301 67.39 35.21 -57.16
CA PHE A 301 66.26 34.96 -56.27
C PHE A 301 66.70 35.04 -54.81
N ASP A 302 66.08 35.92 -54.03
CA ASP A 302 66.20 35.97 -52.56
C ASP A 302 65.21 34.97 -51.97
N ILE A 303 65.72 33.83 -51.48
CA ILE A 303 64.88 32.72 -51.01
C ILE A 303 64.19 33.09 -49.69
N GLU A 304 64.82 33.92 -48.86
CA GLU A 304 64.25 34.34 -47.59
C GLU A 304 63.02 35.23 -47.82
N ALA A 305 63.14 36.21 -48.72
CA ALA A 305 62.01 37.01 -49.15
C ALA A 305 60.91 36.19 -49.87
N LEU A 306 61.32 35.18 -50.65
CA LEU A 306 60.45 34.26 -51.41
C LEU A 306 59.55 33.45 -50.50
N VAL A 307 60.12 32.86 -49.45
CA VAL A 307 59.35 32.04 -48.51
C VAL A 307 58.56 32.94 -47.56
N ASP A 308 59.12 34.03 -47.03
CA ASP A 308 58.39 34.93 -46.12
C ASP A 308 57.12 35.51 -46.76
N LYS A 309 57.21 36.02 -48.00
CA LYS A 309 56.06 36.59 -48.71
C LYS A 309 54.98 35.52 -48.96
N SER A 310 55.39 34.30 -49.26
CA SER A 310 54.49 33.15 -49.45
C SER A 310 53.84 32.72 -48.12
N LEU A 311 54.57 32.75 -47.01
CA LEU A 311 54.03 32.39 -45.68
C LEU A 311 53.01 33.41 -45.16
N HIS A 312 53.19 34.70 -45.46
CA HIS A 312 52.29 35.76 -44.99
C HIS A 312 50.92 35.76 -45.70
N GLN A 313 50.85 35.36 -46.97
CA GLN A 313 49.58 35.34 -47.72
C GLN A 313 48.62 34.22 -47.26
N LEU A 314 49.14 33.16 -46.63
CA LEU A 314 48.37 32.00 -46.15
C LEU A 314 48.15 32.02 -44.63
N ALA A 315 48.08 33.21 -44.01
CA ALA A 315 47.94 33.38 -42.57
C ALA A 315 46.58 32.85 -42.03
N GLY A 316 46.49 31.53 -41.86
CA GLY A 316 45.47 30.86 -41.06
C GLY A 316 45.77 30.94 -39.55
N LYS A 317 44.80 30.53 -38.72
CA LYS A 317 44.83 30.61 -37.24
C LYS A 317 45.98 29.85 -36.55
N GLN A 318 46.79 29.07 -37.25
CA GLN A 318 47.87 28.26 -36.68
C GLN A 318 49.17 28.47 -37.46
N SER A 319 50.20 28.92 -36.76
CA SER A 319 51.54 29.10 -37.34
C SER A 319 52.29 27.77 -37.35
N ILE A 320 52.77 27.38 -38.54
CA ILE A 320 53.69 26.26 -38.73
C ILE A 320 55.09 26.80 -39.02
N MET A 321 56.11 26.07 -38.57
CA MET A 321 57.50 26.27 -38.94
C MET A 321 57.75 25.59 -40.30
N VAL A 322 58.43 26.28 -41.20
CA VAL A 322 58.74 25.81 -42.55
C VAL A 322 60.23 25.95 -42.81
N ASN A 323 60.86 24.85 -43.22
CA ASN A 323 62.26 24.81 -43.67
C ASN A 323 62.30 24.31 -45.12
N VAL A 324 63.16 24.88 -45.95
CA VAL A 324 63.35 24.46 -47.36
C VAL A 324 64.79 23.99 -47.55
N TYR A 325 64.96 22.84 -48.19
CA TYR A 325 66.26 22.21 -48.41
C TYR A 325 66.50 21.90 -49.89
N ASP A 326 67.74 22.09 -50.34
CA ASP A 326 68.28 21.46 -51.55
C ASP A 326 68.84 20.07 -51.16
N THR A 327 68.20 19.02 -51.67
CA THR A 327 68.52 17.60 -51.39
C THR A 327 69.30 16.94 -52.54
N THR A 328 69.91 17.74 -53.42
CA THR A 328 70.69 17.23 -54.56
C THR A 328 71.96 16.50 -54.13
N ASN A 329 72.59 16.94 -53.04
CA ASN A 329 73.80 16.34 -52.49
C ASN A 329 73.47 15.42 -51.29
N GLU A 330 74.38 14.50 -50.93
CA GLU A 330 74.22 13.62 -49.76
C GLU A 330 73.95 14.39 -48.45
N LYS A 331 74.45 15.63 -48.34
CA LYS A 331 74.13 16.55 -47.25
C LYS A 331 73.17 17.63 -47.75
N PRO A 332 71.93 17.70 -47.22
CA PRO A 332 70.98 18.71 -47.64
C PRO A 332 71.46 20.10 -47.24
N ILE A 333 71.35 21.06 -48.16
CA ILE A 333 71.72 22.46 -47.95
C ILE A 333 70.46 23.24 -47.57
N SER A 334 70.47 23.92 -46.42
CA SER A 334 69.33 24.76 -46.02
C SER A 334 69.22 25.99 -46.91
N MET A 335 68.07 26.12 -47.56
CA MET A 335 67.69 27.28 -48.38
C MET A 335 66.91 28.31 -47.58
N TYR A 336 66.12 27.85 -46.61
CA TYR A 336 65.28 28.68 -45.74
C TYR A 336 65.00 27.97 -44.41
N GLY A 337 64.92 28.75 -43.32
CA GLY A 337 64.57 28.27 -42.00
C GLY A 337 65.77 27.96 -41.08
N SER A 338 65.50 27.74 -39.80
CA SER A 338 66.54 27.45 -38.80
C SER A 338 66.95 25.97 -38.84
N ASN A 339 68.20 25.68 -38.49
CA ASN A 339 68.73 24.31 -38.34
C ASN A 339 68.13 23.54 -37.14
N ASP A 340 67.05 24.05 -36.53
CA ASP A 340 66.48 23.44 -35.35
C ASP A 340 65.74 22.15 -35.72
N THR A 341 66.33 21.03 -35.32
CA THR A 341 65.77 19.69 -35.49
C THR A 341 64.84 19.38 -34.33
N GLY A 342 63.86 20.24 -34.07
CA GLY A 342 62.94 20.10 -32.93
C GLY A 342 62.29 18.70 -32.88
N SER A 343 62.02 18.17 -31.68
CA SER A 343 61.37 16.86 -31.54
C SER A 343 59.87 16.97 -31.83
N GLY A 344 59.45 16.63 -33.05
CA GLY A 344 58.05 16.72 -33.46
C GLY A 344 57.76 16.05 -34.79
N MET A 345 56.46 15.83 -35.05
CA MET A 345 55.97 15.29 -36.33
C MET A 345 56.35 16.25 -37.46
N CYS A 346 57.10 15.74 -38.43
CA CYS A 346 57.58 16.47 -39.59
C CYS A 346 56.85 15.96 -40.83
N GLN A 347 56.30 16.88 -41.61
CA GLN A 347 55.77 16.57 -42.95
C GLN A 347 56.78 17.05 -43.99
N VAL A 348 57.01 16.24 -45.02
CA VAL A 348 57.88 16.58 -46.16
C VAL A 348 57.04 16.69 -47.42
N SER A 349 57.18 17.81 -48.13
CA SER A 349 56.54 18.06 -49.44
C SER A 349 57.61 18.34 -50.48
N THR A 350 57.52 17.74 -51.66
CA THR A 350 58.52 17.92 -52.72
C THR A 350 58.30 19.23 -53.48
N LEU A 351 59.37 19.95 -53.79
CA LEU A 351 59.37 21.19 -54.56
C LEU A 351 60.08 20.99 -55.90
N ASN A 352 59.45 21.42 -56.99
CA ASN A 352 60.06 21.39 -58.32
C ASN A 352 60.20 22.81 -58.89
N PHE A 353 61.44 23.30 -58.95
CA PHE A 353 61.78 24.62 -59.49
C PHE A 353 62.19 24.59 -60.97
N GLY A 354 61.85 23.54 -61.72
CA GLY A 354 62.06 23.47 -63.17
C GLY A 354 63.43 22.97 -63.64
N ASP A 355 64.43 22.90 -62.75
CA ASP A 355 65.75 22.29 -63.03
C ASP A 355 65.74 20.81 -62.62
N PRO A 356 65.78 19.85 -63.57
CA PRO A 356 65.75 18.41 -63.27
C PRO A 356 67.03 17.92 -62.56
N THR A 357 68.11 18.70 -62.58
CA THR A 357 69.37 18.35 -61.91
C THR A 357 69.36 18.66 -60.42
N ARG A 358 68.39 19.45 -59.95
CA ARG A 358 68.25 19.88 -58.56
C ARG A 358 66.97 19.34 -57.93
N LYS A 359 67.05 18.80 -56.72
CA LYS A 359 65.90 18.32 -55.94
C LYS A 359 65.70 19.19 -54.71
N HIS A 360 64.45 19.57 -54.45
CA HIS A 360 64.11 20.46 -53.34
C HIS A 360 62.97 19.85 -52.50
N GLU A 361 63.05 20.06 -51.19
CA GLU A 361 62.04 19.59 -50.24
C GLU A 361 61.66 20.70 -49.26
N MET A 362 60.37 20.76 -48.92
CA MET A 362 59.80 21.60 -47.88
C MET A 362 59.44 20.76 -46.66
N HIS A 363 60.02 21.09 -45.51
CA HIS A 363 59.80 20.40 -44.24
C HIS A 363 58.95 21.29 -43.33
N CYS A 364 57.76 20.84 -42.96
CA CYS A 364 56.82 21.59 -42.12
C CYS A 364 56.61 20.94 -40.75
N ARG A 365 56.54 21.77 -39.71
CA ARG A 365 56.33 21.36 -38.30
C ARG A 365 55.42 22.34 -37.57
N PHE A 366 54.72 21.88 -36.53
CA PHE A 366 54.01 22.79 -35.64
C PHE A 366 54.98 23.49 -34.69
N ILE A 367 54.78 24.80 -34.44
CA ILE A 367 55.60 25.57 -33.49
C ILE A 367 55.29 25.19 -32.04
N GLN A 368 54.05 24.80 -31.76
CA GLN A 368 53.60 24.45 -30.42
C GLN A 368 53.61 22.94 -30.19
N SER A 369 54.04 22.55 -28.98
CA SER A 369 53.89 21.18 -28.47
C SER A 369 52.43 20.75 -28.50
N PRO A 370 52.13 19.44 -28.55
CA PRO A 370 50.76 19.02 -28.73
C PRO A 370 49.87 19.41 -27.54
N PRO A 371 48.75 20.14 -27.75
CA PRO A 371 47.78 20.32 -26.68
C PRO A 371 47.28 18.95 -26.25
N TRP A 372 47.01 18.84 -24.95
CA TRP A 372 46.44 17.64 -24.37
C TRP A 372 45.10 17.35 -25.06
N PRO A 373 44.79 16.09 -25.40
CA PRO A 373 43.54 15.72 -26.06
C PRO A 373 42.40 15.76 -25.03
N TRP A 374 42.05 16.95 -24.56
CA TRP A 374 41.06 17.18 -23.49
C TRP A 374 39.74 16.49 -23.78
N LEU A 375 39.29 16.51 -25.04
CA LEU A 375 38.06 15.83 -25.44
C LEU A 375 38.16 14.30 -25.28
N ALA A 376 39.30 13.68 -25.59
CA ALA A 376 39.50 12.24 -25.39
C ALA A 376 39.62 11.88 -23.90
N ILE A 377 40.22 12.76 -23.10
CA ILE A 377 40.37 12.60 -21.65
C ILE A 377 39.00 12.70 -20.97
N THR A 378 38.23 13.76 -21.23
CA THR A 378 36.93 13.99 -20.58
C THR A 378 35.88 12.97 -21.00
N THR A 379 35.86 12.54 -22.26
CA THR A 379 34.96 11.48 -22.73
C THR A 379 35.30 10.12 -22.11
N SER A 380 36.58 9.75 -22.04
CA SER A 380 37.02 8.51 -21.39
C SER A 380 36.69 8.49 -19.89
N ILE A 381 36.98 9.58 -19.18
CA ILE A 381 36.63 9.74 -17.75
C ILE A 381 35.11 9.71 -17.56
N GLY A 382 34.35 10.42 -18.39
CA GLY A 382 32.89 10.47 -18.31
C GLY A 382 32.25 9.08 -18.48
N ILE A 383 32.70 8.30 -19.46
CA ILE A 383 32.22 6.93 -19.69
C ILE A 383 32.57 6.01 -18.53
N PHE A 384 33.78 6.15 -17.96
CA PHE A 384 34.17 5.40 -16.76
C PHE A 384 33.29 5.74 -15.56
N VAL A 385 33.03 7.03 -15.30
CA VAL A 385 32.15 7.48 -14.20
C VAL A 385 30.71 6.99 -14.39
N ILE A 386 30.16 7.05 -15.61
CA ILE A 386 28.84 6.51 -15.92
C ILE A 386 28.79 5.00 -15.67
N GLY A 387 29.82 4.25 -16.09
CA GLY A 387 29.93 2.81 -15.84
C GLY A 387 29.98 2.44 -14.35
N LEU A 388 30.67 3.25 -13.53
CA LEU A 388 30.69 3.11 -12.08
C LEU A 388 29.34 3.44 -11.43
N LEU A 389 28.67 4.51 -11.87
CA LEU A 389 27.33 4.89 -11.37
C LEU A 389 26.29 3.81 -11.69
N VAL A 390 26.29 3.28 -12.92
CA VAL A 390 25.41 2.17 -13.32
C VAL A 390 25.74 0.91 -12.49
N GLY A 391 27.02 0.58 -12.31
CA GLY A 391 27.43 -0.53 -11.45
C GLY A 391 26.99 -0.36 -9.99
N TYR A 392 27.11 0.86 -9.44
CA TYR A 392 26.65 1.21 -8.10
C TYR A 392 25.14 1.10 -7.97
N ILE A 393 24.37 1.61 -8.94
CA ILE A 393 22.90 1.51 -8.96
C ILE A 393 22.48 0.05 -9.01
N VAL A 394 23.09 -0.78 -9.86
CA VAL A 394 22.80 -2.22 -9.93
C VAL A 394 23.15 -2.93 -8.64
N TYR A 395 24.31 -2.65 -8.04
CA TYR A 395 24.72 -3.19 -6.74
C TYR A 395 23.77 -2.76 -5.61
N ALA A 396 23.44 -1.48 -5.52
CA ALA A 396 22.51 -0.94 -4.53
C ALA A 396 21.10 -1.51 -4.70
N THR A 397 20.64 -1.67 -5.94
CA THR A 397 19.33 -2.26 -6.26
C THR A 397 19.32 -3.74 -5.91
N ALA A 398 20.34 -4.52 -6.26
CA ALA A 398 20.44 -5.92 -5.88
C ALA A 398 20.53 -6.11 -4.37
N LYS A 399 21.30 -5.26 -3.67
CA LYS A 399 21.39 -5.25 -2.20
C LYS A 399 20.07 -4.85 -1.56
N ARG A 400 19.34 -3.90 -2.15
CA ARG A 400 18.01 -3.48 -1.67
C ARG A 400 16.97 -4.56 -1.92
N ILE A 401 17.00 -5.23 -3.06
CA ILE A 401 16.11 -6.38 -3.35
C ILE A 401 16.41 -7.52 -2.38
N ALA A 402 17.67 -7.87 -2.14
CA ALA A 402 18.04 -8.89 -1.17
C ALA A 402 17.61 -8.51 0.26
N ARG A 403 17.80 -7.25 0.66
CA ARG A 403 17.34 -6.75 1.97
C ARG A 403 15.81 -6.75 2.07
N VAL A 404 15.09 -6.32 1.03
CA VAL A 404 13.62 -6.33 1.01
C VAL A 404 13.08 -7.76 1.05
N GLU A 405 13.73 -8.70 0.37
CA GLU A 405 13.37 -10.12 0.42
C GLU A 405 13.64 -10.72 1.82
N ASP A 406 14.78 -10.41 2.43
CA ASP A 406 15.10 -10.84 3.80
C ASP A 406 14.13 -10.21 4.82
N ASP A 407 13.86 -8.90 4.72
CA ASP A 407 12.91 -8.17 5.58
C ASP A 407 11.47 -8.69 5.38
N PHE A 408 11.09 -9.02 4.14
CA PHE A 408 9.78 -9.61 3.83
C PHE A 408 9.67 -11.03 4.40
N GLN A 409 10.73 -11.84 4.30
CA GLN A 409 10.76 -13.17 4.91
C GLN A 409 10.70 -13.09 6.43
N GLU A 410 11.45 -12.18 7.05
CA GLU A 410 11.42 -11.92 8.49
C GLU A 410 10.03 -11.43 8.93
N MET A 411 9.44 -10.47 8.22
CA MET A 411 8.09 -9.97 8.49
C MET A 411 7.02 -11.05 8.29
N SER A 412 7.12 -11.87 7.25
CA SER A 412 6.18 -12.98 7.01
C SER A 412 6.29 -14.06 8.09
N LEU A 413 7.50 -14.30 8.60
CA LEU A 413 7.77 -15.28 9.63
C LEU A 413 7.33 -14.78 11.01
N LEU A 414 7.52 -13.49 11.30
CA LEU A 414 6.97 -12.84 12.50
C LEU A 414 5.43 -12.83 12.48
N LYS A 415 4.82 -12.50 11.33
CA LYS A 415 3.37 -12.57 11.14
C LYS A 415 2.86 -13.99 11.34
N LYS A 416 3.50 -14.97 10.71
CA LYS A 416 3.13 -16.38 10.86
C LYS A 416 3.26 -16.86 12.31
N ARG A 417 4.31 -16.47 13.03
CA ARG A 417 4.45 -16.77 14.47
C ARG A 417 3.34 -16.13 15.30
N ALA A 418 2.91 -14.90 14.98
CA ALA A 418 1.82 -14.24 15.67
C ALA A 418 0.47 -14.94 15.39
N GLU A 419 0.21 -15.32 14.14
CA GLU A 419 -0.98 -16.09 13.75
C GLU A 419 -1.00 -17.47 14.40
N ASP A 420 0.13 -18.20 14.38
CA ASP A 420 0.27 -19.50 15.03
C ASP A 420 0.07 -19.39 16.55
N ALA A 421 0.58 -18.33 17.18
CA ALA A 421 0.38 -18.07 18.61
C ALA A 421 -1.08 -17.76 18.95
N ASP A 422 -1.79 -17.02 18.10
CA ASP A 422 -3.20 -16.67 18.32
C ASP A 422 -4.15 -17.87 18.10
N ILE A 423 -3.85 -18.70 17.10
CA ILE A 423 -4.52 -19.99 16.89
C ILE A 423 -4.28 -20.92 18.08
N ALA A 424 -3.04 -21.03 18.55
CA ALA A 424 -2.70 -21.83 19.72
C ALA A 424 -3.39 -21.32 21.00
N LYS A 425 -3.45 -20.00 21.22
CA LYS A 425 -4.18 -19.38 22.33
C LYS A 425 -5.67 -19.72 22.26
N SER A 426 -6.28 -19.60 21.09
CA SER A 426 -7.71 -19.90 20.87
C SER A 426 -8.02 -21.39 21.08
N GLN A 427 -7.19 -22.29 20.53
CA GLN A 427 -7.34 -23.73 20.71
C GLN A 427 -7.13 -24.15 22.16
N PHE A 428 -6.14 -23.58 22.84
CA PHE A 428 -5.90 -23.82 24.26
C PHE A 428 -7.11 -23.48 25.11
N LEU A 429 -7.72 -22.31 24.91
CA LEU A 429 -8.91 -21.89 25.67
C LEU A 429 -10.11 -22.79 25.40
N ALA A 430 -10.32 -23.23 24.15
CA ALA A 430 -11.38 -24.17 23.81
C ALA A 430 -11.17 -25.55 24.48
N THR A 431 -9.94 -26.08 24.46
CA THR A 431 -9.61 -27.34 25.13
C THR A 431 -9.79 -27.22 26.64
N VAL A 432 -9.27 -26.16 27.27
CA VAL A 432 -9.39 -25.94 28.72
C VAL A 432 -10.86 -25.83 29.14
N SER A 433 -11.72 -25.21 28.33
CA SER A 433 -13.17 -25.21 28.58
C SER A 433 -13.72 -26.61 28.73
N HIS A 434 -13.44 -27.48 27.75
CA HIS A 434 -13.96 -28.84 27.69
C HIS A 434 -13.41 -29.71 28.82
N GLU A 435 -12.10 -29.59 29.09
CA GLU A 435 -11.38 -30.31 30.13
C GLU A 435 -11.81 -29.90 31.55
N ILE A 436 -12.29 -28.67 31.76
CA ILE A 436 -12.83 -28.26 33.06
C ILE A 436 -14.34 -28.56 33.16
N ARG A 437 -15.10 -28.39 32.07
CA ARG A 437 -16.56 -28.60 32.06
C ARG A 437 -16.92 -30.05 32.37
N THR A 438 -16.23 -31.00 31.76
CA THR A 438 -16.49 -32.44 31.92
C THR A 438 -16.41 -32.91 33.38
N PRO A 439 -15.29 -32.71 34.10
CA PRO A 439 -15.21 -33.09 35.51
C PRO A 439 -16.15 -32.27 36.40
N MET A 440 -16.38 -30.98 36.11
CA MET A 440 -17.30 -30.15 36.89
C MET A 440 -18.75 -30.61 36.78
N ASN A 441 -19.21 -30.97 35.59
CA ASN A 441 -20.54 -31.55 35.39
C ASN A 441 -20.67 -32.90 36.11
N GLY A 442 -19.59 -33.68 36.14
CA GLY A 442 -19.50 -34.90 36.96
C GLY A 442 -19.67 -34.61 38.45
N VAL A 443 -18.93 -33.65 39.01
CA VAL A 443 -19.02 -33.25 40.42
C VAL A 443 -20.41 -32.71 40.75
N LEU A 444 -20.96 -31.83 39.91
CA LEU A 444 -22.32 -31.29 40.09
C LEU A 444 -23.39 -32.38 40.03
N GLY A 445 -23.22 -33.37 39.14
CA GLY A 445 -24.08 -34.55 39.07
C GLY A 445 -24.00 -35.41 40.33
N MET A 446 -22.79 -35.67 40.85
CA MET A 446 -22.60 -36.41 42.10
C MET A 446 -23.20 -35.67 43.31
N LEU A 447 -23.02 -34.35 43.39
CA LEU A 447 -23.63 -33.52 44.44
C LEU A 447 -25.15 -33.54 44.34
N GLN A 448 -25.71 -33.51 43.13
CA GLN A 448 -27.15 -33.64 42.90
C GLN A 448 -27.67 -35.02 43.32
N MET A 449 -26.91 -36.10 43.06
CA MET A 449 -27.25 -37.44 43.53
C MET A 449 -27.17 -37.53 45.06
N LEU A 450 -26.17 -36.89 45.69
CA LEU A 450 -26.07 -36.83 47.16
C LEU A 450 -27.28 -36.11 47.77
N MET A 451 -27.75 -35.02 47.16
CA MET A 451 -28.95 -34.30 47.60
C MET A 451 -30.22 -35.16 47.58
N ASP A 452 -30.24 -36.22 46.78
CA ASP A 452 -31.37 -37.15 46.67
C ASP A 452 -31.24 -38.36 47.63
N THR A 453 -30.22 -38.37 48.50
CA THR A 453 -30.05 -39.35 49.60
C THR A 453 -30.49 -38.76 50.95
N ASP A 454 -30.63 -39.61 51.97
CA ASP A 454 -30.94 -39.17 53.33
C ASP A 454 -29.74 -38.45 53.96
N LEU A 455 -29.69 -37.13 53.79
CA LEU A 455 -28.68 -36.25 54.37
C LEU A 455 -29.21 -35.53 55.61
N ASP A 456 -28.35 -35.36 56.62
CA ASP A 456 -28.66 -34.45 57.74
C ASP A 456 -28.62 -32.98 57.31
N THR A 457 -29.14 -32.07 58.14
CA THR A 457 -29.23 -30.62 57.80
C THR A 457 -27.87 -29.98 57.50
N THR A 458 -26.80 -30.46 58.14
CA THR A 458 -25.44 -29.94 57.97
C THR A 458 -24.83 -30.45 56.67
N GLN A 459 -24.99 -31.75 56.39
CA GLN A 459 -24.59 -32.38 55.14
C GLN A 459 -25.34 -31.77 53.95
N GLN A 460 -26.64 -31.52 54.09
CA GLN A 460 -27.43 -30.87 53.05
C GLN A 460 -26.94 -29.45 52.76
N ASP A 461 -26.51 -28.70 53.79
CA ASP A 461 -25.93 -27.37 53.62
C ASP A 461 -24.56 -27.42 52.94
N TYR A 462 -23.71 -28.39 53.27
CA TYR A 462 -22.44 -28.63 52.58
C TYR A 462 -22.63 -28.96 51.10
N VAL A 463 -23.58 -29.84 50.79
CA VAL A 463 -23.86 -30.23 49.41
C VAL A 463 -24.46 -29.06 48.63
N ARG A 464 -25.38 -28.28 49.21
CA ARG A 464 -25.92 -27.06 48.58
C ARG A 464 -24.82 -26.02 48.34
N THR A 465 -23.92 -25.82 49.30
CA THR A 465 -22.82 -24.87 49.19
C THR A 465 -21.81 -25.30 48.12
N ALA A 466 -21.45 -26.59 48.09
CA ALA A 466 -20.58 -27.14 47.05
C ALA A 466 -21.23 -27.05 45.66
N GLN A 467 -22.54 -27.32 45.55
CA GLN A 467 -23.26 -27.23 44.29
C GLN A 467 -23.36 -25.79 43.79
N ALA A 468 -23.67 -24.84 44.68
CA ALA A 468 -23.69 -23.41 44.35
C ALA A 468 -22.31 -22.92 43.90
N SER A 469 -21.24 -23.37 44.57
CA SER A 469 -19.86 -23.05 44.23
C SER A 469 -19.46 -23.63 42.87
N GLY A 470 -19.84 -24.88 42.59
CA GLY A 470 -19.58 -25.52 41.29
C GLY A 470 -20.33 -24.83 40.13
N LYS A 471 -21.61 -24.47 40.34
CA LYS A 471 -22.38 -23.70 39.35
C LYS A 471 -21.76 -22.33 39.09
N ALA A 472 -21.30 -21.64 40.13
CA ALA A 472 -20.60 -20.36 39.99
C ALA A 472 -19.29 -20.49 39.20
N LEU A 473 -18.52 -21.57 39.42
CA LEU A 473 -17.27 -21.82 38.69
C LEU A 473 -17.53 -22.07 37.20
N VAL A 474 -18.54 -22.88 36.86
CA VAL A 474 -18.92 -23.13 35.46
C VAL A 474 -19.37 -21.84 34.77
N SER A 475 -20.16 -21.01 35.45
CA SER A 475 -20.56 -19.69 34.94
C SER A 475 -19.35 -18.81 34.64
N LEU A 476 -18.38 -18.77 35.55
CA LEU A 476 -17.15 -17.97 35.43
C LEU A 476 -16.29 -18.43 34.25
N ILE A 477 -16.19 -19.74 34.03
CA ILE A 477 -15.48 -20.31 32.87
C ILE A 477 -16.17 -19.89 31.57
N ASN A 478 -17.50 -19.98 31.51
CA ASN A 478 -18.25 -19.57 30.34
C ASN A 478 -18.08 -18.06 30.06
N GLU A 479 -18.04 -17.20 31.08
CA GLU A 479 -17.76 -15.76 30.92
C GLU A 479 -16.36 -15.51 30.30
N VAL A 480 -15.32 -16.20 30.79
CA VAL A 480 -13.95 -16.07 30.25
C VAL A 480 -13.87 -16.53 28.79
N LEU A 481 -14.61 -17.57 28.42
CA LEU A 481 -14.65 -18.09 27.06
C LEU A 481 -15.43 -17.19 26.12
N ASP A 482 -16.54 -16.62 26.58
CA ASP A 482 -17.27 -15.61 25.83
C ASP A 482 -16.37 -14.41 25.54
N GLN A 483 -15.58 -13.95 26.52
CA GLN A 483 -14.58 -12.90 26.29
C GLN A 483 -13.54 -13.30 25.23
N ALA A 484 -13.01 -14.52 25.29
CA ALA A 484 -12.04 -15.02 24.30
C ALA A 484 -12.63 -15.13 22.88
N LYS A 485 -13.91 -15.54 22.75
CA LYS A 485 -14.61 -15.59 21.46
C LYS A 485 -14.85 -14.19 20.88
N ILE A 486 -15.14 -13.22 21.75
CA ILE A 486 -15.30 -11.81 21.37
C ILE A 486 -13.95 -11.23 20.88
N GLU A 487 -12.86 -11.42 21.63
CA GLU A 487 -11.53 -10.91 21.26
C GLU A 487 -11.02 -11.48 19.93
N SER A 488 -11.38 -12.73 19.61
CA SER A 488 -11.04 -13.39 18.35
C SER A 488 -12.01 -13.08 17.20
N GLY A 489 -13.05 -12.28 17.43
CA GLY A 489 -14.05 -11.91 16.41
C GLY A 489 -14.94 -13.06 15.95
N LYS A 490 -15.04 -14.15 16.72
CA LYS A 490 -15.80 -15.38 16.39
C LYS A 490 -17.20 -15.42 17.00
N LEU A 491 -17.63 -14.37 17.70
CA LEU A 491 -18.96 -14.30 18.29
C LEU A 491 -19.95 -13.69 17.30
N GLU A 492 -20.94 -14.48 16.88
CA GLU A 492 -22.05 -14.04 16.03
C GLU A 492 -23.32 -13.89 16.88
N LEU A 493 -24.13 -12.86 16.59
CA LEU A 493 -25.42 -12.62 17.24
C LEU A 493 -26.54 -13.36 16.51
N GLU A 494 -27.47 -13.93 17.26
CA GLU A 494 -28.67 -14.53 16.68
C GLU A 494 -29.68 -13.47 16.24
N ALA A 495 -30.50 -13.80 15.24
CA ALA A 495 -31.57 -12.95 14.74
C ALA A 495 -32.91 -13.71 14.80
N VAL A 496 -33.46 -13.83 16.01
CA VAL A 496 -34.72 -14.55 16.27
C VAL A 496 -35.83 -13.61 16.71
N PRO A 497 -37.10 -13.88 16.38
CA PRO A 497 -38.23 -13.12 16.88
C PRO A 497 -38.45 -13.38 18.38
N PHE A 498 -38.54 -12.32 19.18
CA PHE A 498 -38.73 -12.43 20.63
C PHE A 498 -39.54 -11.24 21.20
N ASP A 499 -40.15 -11.44 22.38
CA ASP A 499 -40.79 -10.37 23.16
C ASP A 499 -39.86 -9.93 24.30
N LEU A 500 -39.41 -8.68 24.26
CA LEU A 500 -38.53 -8.11 25.28
C LEU A 500 -39.19 -8.06 26.66
N ARG A 501 -40.52 -7.98 26.73
CA ARG A 501 -41.27 -7.97 28.00
C ARG A 501 -41.13 -9.31 28.73
N THR A 502 -41.09 -10.42 28.00
CA THR A 502 -40.82 -11.76 28.56
C THR A 502 -39.40 -11.84 29.11
N VAL A 503 -38.41 -11.32 28.37
CA VAL A 503 -37.01 -11.27 28.84
C VAL A 503 -36.91 -10.48 30.17
N CYS A 504 -37.60 -9.35 30.28
CA CYS A 504 -37.61 -8.58 31.52
C CYS A 504 -38.34 -9.29 32.67
N ASP A 505 -39.43 -10.03 32.40
CA ASP A 505 -40.13 -10.83 33.42
C ASP A 505 -39.26 -11.96 33.96
N ASP A 506 -38.46 -12.62 33.11
CA ASP A 506 -37.49 -13.64 33.53
C ASP A 506 -36.44 -13.05 34.48
N ILE A 507 -35.98 -11.83 34.19
CA ILE A 507 -35.02 -11.11 35.03
C ILE A 507 -35.65 -10.72 36.37
N LEU A 508 -36.90 -10.24 36.37
CA LEU A 508 -37.66 -10.02 37.61
C LEU A 508 -37.75 -11.30 38.44
N SER A 509 -38.06 -12.44 37.80
CA SER A 509 -38.17 -13.74 38.47
C SER A 509 -36.84 -14.16 39.11
N LEU A 510 -35.74 -14.01 38.36
CA LEU A 510 -34.40 -14.39 38.81
C LEU A 510 -33.93 -13.63 40.06
N PHE A 511 -34.33 -12.35 40.17
CA PHE A 511 -33.82 -11.45 41.21
C PHE A 511 -34.83 -11.11 42.31
N CYS A 512 -36.09 -11.52 42.16
CA CYS A 512 -37.17 -11.27 43.12
C CYS A 512 -36.78 -11.66 44.55
N GLY A 513 -36.32 -12.90 44.78
CA GLY A 513 -35.95 -13.38 46.11
C GLY A 513 -34.84 -12.55 46.76
N LYS A 514 -33.76 -12.27 46.02
CA LYS A 514 -32.62 -11.46 46.50
C LYS A 514 -33.02 -10.02 46.83
N ALA A 515 -33.85 -9.42 45.98
CA ALA A 515 -34.38 -8.08 46.22
C ALA A 515 -35.28 -8.06 47.46
N GLN A 516 -36.11 -9.09 47.67
CA GLN A 516 -36.97 -9.22 48.84
C GLN A 516 -36.20 -9.43 50.14
N GLU A 517 -35.18 -10.30 50.15
CA GLU A 517 -34.28 -10.52 51.29
C GLU A 517 -33.58 -9.22 51.71
N LYS A 518 -33.08 -8.45 50.73
CA LYS A 518 -32.48 -7.14 50.97
C LYS A 518 -33.51 -6.03 51.19
N GLY A 519 -34.81 -6.30 51.03
CA GLY A 519 -35.90 -5.33 51.07
C GLY A 519 -35.70 -4.12 50.16
N LEU A 520 -35.31 -4.37 48.92
CA LEU A 520 -35.20 -3.40 47.84
C LEU A 520 -36.46 -3.45 46.99
N GLU A 521 -36.91 -2.30 46.49
CA GLU A 521 -38.00 -2.26 45.50
C GLU A 521 -37.40 -2.46 44.10
N LEU A 522 -37.75 -3.58 43.45
CA LEU A 522 -37.35 -3.87 42.08
C LEU A 522 -38.53 -3.61 41.14
N ALA A 523 -38.32 -2.89 40.05
CA ALA A 523 -39.38 -2.60 39.08
C ALA A 523 -38.84 -2.61 37.64
N VAL A 524 -39.73 -2.97 36.71
CA VAL A 524 -39.50 -2.91 35.27
C VAL A 524 -40.60 -2.08 34.63
N PHE A 525 -40.22 -1.22 33.69
CA PHE A 525 -41.13 -0.52 32.81
C PHE A 525 -40.65 -0.63 31.35
N VAL A 526 -41.56 -0.99 30.45
CA VAL A 526 -41.31 -1.00 29.00
C VAL A 526 -42.35 -0.11 28.35
N SER A 527 -41.91 0.89 27.59
CA SER A 527 -42.79 1.83 26.91
C SER A 527 -43.74 1.14 25.92
N ASP A 528 -44.94 1.71 25.76
CA ASP A 528 -45.94 1.24 24.80
C ASP A 528 -45.49 1.43 23.34
N GLN A 529 -44.53 2.33 23.09
CA GLN A 529 -43.92 2.55 21.77
C GLN A 529 -43.01 1.39 21.34
N VAL A 530 -42.56 0.55 22.28
CA VAL A 530 -41.73 -0.62 21.97
C VAL A 530 -42.63 -1.72 21.40
N PRO A 531 -42.37 -2.20 20.16
CA PRO A 531 -43.12 -3.30 19.55
C PRO A 531 -43.19 -4.54 20.44
N GLN A 532 -44.26 -5.33 20.30
CA GLN A 532 -44.41 -6.57 21.07
C GLN A 532 -43.41 -7.64 20.64
N THR A 533 -43.06 -7.69 19.35
CA THR A 533 -42.10 -8.65 18.81
C THR A 533 -40.98 -7.91 18.09
N LEU A 534 -39.75 -8.25 18.45
CA LEU A 534 -38.50 -7.71 17.92
C LEU A 534 -37.66 -8.86 17.37
N ILE A 535 -36.80 -8.60 16.40
CA ILE A 535 -35.83 -9.57 15.89
C ILE A 535 -34.43 -9.19 16.36
N GLY A 536 -33.76 -10.15 17.00
CA GLY A 536 -32.40 -10.01 17.53
C GLY A 536 -32.04 -11.18 18.44
N ASP A 537 -31.05 -10.98 19.31
CA ASP A 537 -30.56 -12.01 20.23
C ASP A 537 -31.10 -11.79 21.66
N PRO A 538 -32.18 -12.48 22.06
CA PRO A 538 -32.76 -12.32 23.41
C PRO A 538 -31.80 -12.81 24.50
N GLY A 539 -30.96 -13.81 24.21
CA GLY A 539 -30.02 -14.37 25.19
C GLY A 539 -28.95 -13.36 25.58
N ARG A 540 -28.38 -12.66 24.59
CA ARG A 540 -27.34 -11.63 24.82
C ARG A 540 -27.92 -10.36 25.44
N ILE A 541 -29.12 -9.95 25.07
CA ILE A 541 -29.82 -8.83 25.74
C ILE A 541 -30.07 -9.19 27.21
N ARG A 542 -30.60 -10.39 27.47
CA ARG A 542 -30.82 -10.90 28.83
C ARG A 542 -29.51 -10.93 29.63
N GLN A 543 -28.40 -11.34 29.03
CA GLN A 543 -27.08 -11.37 29.66
C GLN A 543 -26.62 -9.97 30.08
N ILE A 544 -26.75 -8.96 29.21
CA ILE A 544 -26.41 -7.56 29.52
C ILE A 544 -27.25 -7.07 30.71
N ILE A 545 -28.58 -7.20 30.63
CA ILE A 545 -29.48 -6.68 31.68
C ILE A 545 -29.28 -7.44 32.99
N THR A 546 -29.08 -8.76 32.96
CA THR A 546 -28.83 -9.59 34.16
C THR A 546 -27.56 -9.15 34.87
N ASN A 547 -26.50 -8.84 34.13
CA ASN A 547 -25.26 -8.33 34.71
C ASN A 547 -25.46 -6.94 35.35
N LEU A 548 -26.15 -6.03 34.67
CA LEU A 548 -26.44 -4.69 35.22
C LEU A 548 -27.31 -4.76 36.48
N VAL A 549 -28.47 -5.44 36.41
CA VAL A 549 -29.39 -5.61 37.55
C VAL A 549 -28.73 -6.39 38.70
N GLY A 550 -27.93 -7.41 38.37
CA GLY A 550 -27.17 -8.17 39.36
C GLY A 550 -26.17 -7.31 40.13
N ASN A 551 -25.46 -6.42 39.44
CA ASN A 551 -24.57 -5.45 40.08
C ASN A 551 -25.37 -4.46 40.94
N SER A 552 -26.49 -3.93 40.45
CA SER A 552 -27.34 -3.02 41.22
C SER A 552 -27.85 -3.68 42.53
N ILE A 553 -28.29 -4.94 42.50
CA ILE A 553 -28.72 -5.67 43.72
C ILE A 553 -27.56 -5.89 44.69
N LYS A 554 -26.37 -6.15 44.15
CA LYS A 554 -25.17 -6.40 44.95
C LYS A 554 -24.77 -5.15 45.74
N PHE A 555 -24.81 -3.97 45.12
CA PHE A 555 -24.29 -2.72 45.68
C PHE A 555 -25.35 -1.77 46.25
N THR A 556 -26.62 -2.15 46.22
CA THR A 556 -27.71 -1.40 46.85
C THR A 556 -28.16 -2.05 48.15
N GLU A 557 -28.26 -1.27 49.22
CA GLU A 557 -28.72 -1.73 50.54
C GLU A 557 -30.16 -1.31 50.85
N LYS A 558 -30.55 -0.11 50.40
CA LYS A 558 -31.87 0.49 50.61
C LYS A 558 -32.30 1.25 49.36
N GLY A 559 -33.60 1.42 49.21
CA GLY A 559 -34.22 2.13 48.09
C GLY A 559 -34.67 1.18 47.00
N HIS A 560 -34.26 1.42 45.76
CA HIS A 560 -34.84 0.74 44.61
C HIS A 560 -33.85 0.42 43.50
N ILE A 561 -34.28 -0.45 42.60
CA ILE A 561 -33.65 -0.77 41.33
C ILE A 561 -34.74 -0.69 40.26
N TYR A 562 -34.52 0.12 39.24
CA TYR A 562 -35.51 0.40 38.22
C TYR A 562 -34.95 0.18 36.82
N LEU A 563 -35.49 -0.82 36.12
CA LEU A 563 -35.18 -1.11 34.73
C LEU A 563 -36.22 -0.44 33.83
N THR A 564 -35.77 0.39 32.90
CA THR A 564 -36.62 1.09 31.93
C THR A 564 -36.18 0.77 30.50
N VAL A 565 -37.16 0.60 29.61
CA VAL A 565 -36.93 0.40 28.18
C VAL A 565 -37.80 1.38 27.41
N HIS A 566 -37.17 2.18 26.56
CA HIS A 566 -37.83 3.12 25.68
C HIS A 566 -37.31 2.99 24.25
N VAL A 567 -38.08 3.52 23.31
CA VAL A 567 -37.62 3.80 21.95
C VAL A 567 -36.80 5.10 22.00
N VAL A 568 -35.68 5.15 21.30
CA VAL A 568 -34.74 6.30 21.35
C VAL A 568 -35.45 7.62 21.01
N GLU A 569 -36.30 7.58 19.99
CA GLU A 569 -37.09 8.70 19.47
C GLU A 569 -38.06 9.26 20.53
N GLU A 570 -38.62 8.41 21.41
CA GLU A 570 -39.52 8.82 22.49
C GLU A 570 -38.79 9.70 23.52
N ILE A 571 -37.55 9.35 23.86
CA ILE A 571 -36.77 10.09 24.87
C ILE A 571 -36.36 11.47 24.35
N MET A 572 -36.08 11.61 23.05
CA MET A 572 -35.75 12.91 22.43
C MET A 572 -36.88 13.93 22.58
N HIS A 573 -38.14 13.49 22.49
CA HIS A 573 -39.30 14.38 22.66
C HIS A 573 -39.60 14.73 24.13
N CYS A 574 -39.01 14.04 25.11
CA CYS A 574 -39.27 14.24 26.55
C CYS A 574 -38.19 15.07 27.28
N LEU A 575 -37.27 15.71 26.57
CA LEU A 575 -36.09 16.40 27.11
C LEU A 575 -36.36 17.62 28.02
N GLU A 576 -37.62 18.05 28.21
CA GLU A 576 -37.97 19.31 28.90
C GLU A 576 -38.42 19.19 30.36
N VAL A 577 -38.58 18.00 30.95
CA VAL A 577 -39.10 17.89 32.33
C VAL A 577 -38.21 17.00 33.21
N GLU A 578 -37.23 17.60 33.90
CA GLU A 578 -36.53 16.94 35.00
C GLU A 578 -37.47 16.77 36.21
N THR A 579 -38.21 15.66 36.27
CA THR A 579 -38.99 15.34 37.46
C THR A 579 -38.10 14.72 38.53
N THR A 580 -38.09 15.34 39.71
CA THR A 580 -37.57 14.83 41.00
C THR A 580 -38.30 13.58 41.53
N ASN A 581 -39.14 12.95 40.70
CA ASN A 581 -40.00 11.83 41.06
C ASN A 581 -39.30 10.51 40.76
N THR A 582 -38.68 9.89 41.77
CA THR A 582 -38.07 8.56 41.68
C THR A 582 -39.05 7.46 42.09
N LEU A 583 -38.74 6.19 41.79
CA LEU A 583 -39.59 5.05 42.14
C LEU A 583 -39.80 4.94 43.65
N SER A 584 -38.74 5.21 44.43
CA SER A 584 -38.78 5.31 45.89
C SER A 584 -38.57 6.75 46.36
N ARG A 585 -38.30 6.99 47.66
CA ARG A 585 -37.98 8.34 48.18
C ARG A 585 -36.51 8.73 48.03
N TYR A 586 -35.69 7.82 47.52
CA TYR A 586 -34.25 8.00 47.46
C TYR A 586 -33.83 8.78 46.20
N PRO A 587 -32.82 9.65 46.29
CA PRO A 587 -32.28 10.36 45.14
C PRO A 587 -31.57 9.38 44.20
N VAL A 588 -31.56 9.70 42.90
CA VAL A 588 -30.89 8.91 41.85
C VAL A 588 -29.90 9.77 41.07
N ALA A 589 -28.92 9.15 40.43
CA ALA A 589 -28.02 9.85 39.53
C ALA A 589 -28.81 10.42 38.32
N ASN A 590 -28.38 11.57 37.78
CA ASN A 590 -29.08 12.16 36.64
C ASN A 590 -28.96 11.21 35.42
N ARG A 591 -30.10 10.66 35.03
CA ARG A 591 -30.22 9.67 33.97
C ARG A 591 -29.66 10.18 32.64
N LYS A 592 -29.88 11.45 32.31
CA LYS A 592 -29.41 12.08 31.06
C LYS A 592 -27.89 12.00 30.89
N ARG A 593 -27.14 12.14 31.99
CA ARG A 593 -25.67 12.03 31.96
C ARG A 593 -25.17 10.65 31.56
N SER A 594 -25.99 9.61 31.70
CA SER A 594 -25.57 8.25 31.38
C SER A 594 -25.48 7.97 29.87
N TRP A 595 -26.08 8.84 29.04
CA TRP A 595 -26.10 8.72 27.58
C TRP A 595 -25.79 10.03 26.84
N GLU A 596 -25.35 11.08 27.55
CA GLU A 596 -25.08 12.41 26.96
C GLU A 596 -24.01 12.37 25.85
N ASN A 597 -23.12 11.38 25.90
CA ASN A 597 -22.02 11.21 24.95
C ASN A 597 -22.32 10.19 23.83
N PHE A 598 -23.55 9.65 23.74
CA PHE A 598 -23.85 8.68 22.70
C PHE A 598 -23.97 9.37 21.34
N GLN A 599 -23.21 8.87 20.35
CA GLN A 599 -23.19 9.41 18.99
C GLN A 599 -24.54 9.25 18.28
N LEU A 600 -25.29 8.22 18.67
CA LEU A 600 -26.62 7.93 18.14
C LEU A 600 -27.58 9.13 18.25
N PHE A 601 -27.47 9.93 19.33
CA PHE A 601 -28.26 11.16 19.50
C PHE A 601 -27.70 12.36 18.71
N SER A 602 -26.39 12.39 18.42
CA SER A 602 -25.77 13.48 17.65
C SER A 602 -26.12 13.41 16.15
N ARG A 603 -26.37 12.20 15.63
CA ARG A 603 -26.61 11.95 14.20
C ARG A 603 -28.00 12.40 13.75
N GLU A 604 -28.99 12.33 14.63
CA GLU A 604 -30.38 12.73 14.36
C GLU A 604 -30.64 14.24 14.54
N LEU A 605 -29.84 14.93 15.35
CA LEU A 605 -29.94 16.40 15.52
C LEU A 605 -29.38 17.21 14.33
N ASN A 606 -28.48 16.63 13.54
CA ASN A 606 -27.87 17.31 12.37
C ASN A 606 -28.65 17.10 11.06
N SER A 607 -29.62 16.17 11.03
CA SER A 607 -30.57 16.04 9.92
C SER A 607 -31.70 17.04 10.11
N SER A 608 -31.55 18.23 9.52
CA SER A 608 -32.64 19.21 9.32
C SER A 608 -33.64 18.78 8.24
N GLU A 609 -33.53 17.55 7.72
CA GLU A 609 -34.57 16.87 6.99
C GLU A 609 -35.34 15.95 7.95
N MET A 610 -36.57 16.33 8.25
CA MET A 610 -37.55 15.47 8.94
C MET A 610 -37.81 14.21 8.09
N PRO A 611 -37.48 12.98 8.55
CA PRO A 611 -37.88 11.77 7.84
C PRO A 611 -39.28 11.35 8.33
N PHE A 612 -40.30 12.16 8.06
CA PHE A 612 -41.69 11.72 8.18
C PHE A 612 -42.21 11.31 6.80
N ALA A 613 -41.71 10.16 6.35
CA ALA A 613 -42.43 9.25 5.47
C ALA A 613 -42.32 7.84 6.09
N PRO A 614 -43.43 7.12 6.34
CA PRO A 614 -43.39 5.75 6.86
C PRO A 614 -42.97 4.80 5.74
N GLY A 615 -41.68 4.84 5.37
CA GLY A 615 -41.10 4.02 4.31
C GLY A 615 -39.64 3.65 4.59
N ALA A 616 -39.42 2.36 4.86
CA ALA A 616 -38.19 1.62 4.52
C ALA A 616 -36.96 1.66 5.45
N SER A 617 -37.12 1.72 6.79
CA SER A 617 -36.11 1.13 7.68
C SER A 617 -36.75 0.23 8.72
N ASP A 618 -36.55 -1.09 8.58
CA ASP A 618 -37.05 -2.10 9.54
C ASP A 618 -36.29 -2.06 10.88
N SER A 619 -35.26 -1.23 11.02
CA SER A 619 -34.48 -1.09 12.26
C SER A 619 -35.16 -0.19 13.28
N ILE A 620 -35.13 -0.60 14.56
CA ILE A 620 -35.57 0.18 15.72
C ILE A 620 -34.44 0.27 16.75
N SER A 621 -34.19 1.47 17.24
CA SER A 621 -33.20 1.71 18.29
C SER A 621 -33.89 1.75 19.64
N LEU A 622 -33.50 0.86 20.54
CA LEU A 622 -33.98 0.85 21.92
C LEU A 622 -32.91 1.42 22.85
N ILE A 623 -33.37 2.10 23.89
CA ILE A 623 -32.54 2.57 25.01
C ILE A 623 -33.02 1.92 26.30
N ILE A 624 -32.11 1.22 26.97
CA ILE A 624 -32.38 0.43 28.16
C ILE A 624 -31.54 1.00 29.30
N SER A 625 -32.19 1.42 30.38
CA SER A 625 -31.54 2.00 31.56
C SER A 625 -31.83 1.18 32.80
N VAL A 626 -30.79 0.85 33.57
CA VAL A 626 -30.86 0.25 34.90
C VAL A 626 -30.38 1.28 35.90
N GLU A 627 -31.29 1.74 36.75
CA GLU A 627 -31.05 2.73 37.79
C GLU A 627 -31.05 2.07 39.15
N ASP A 628 -30.11 2.46 40.02
CA ASP A 628 -30.04 2.03 41.41
C ASP A 628 -29.74 3.18 42.36
N THR A 629 -30.13 2.99 43.62
CA THR A 629 -29.89 3.93 44.73
C THR A 629 -28.78 3.43 45.65
N GLY A 630 -27.77 2.76 45.09
CA GLY A 630 -26.68 2.14 45.84
C GLY A 630 -25.58 3.11 46.29
N VAL A 631 -24.44 2.55 46.68
CA VAL A 631 -23.28 3.33 47.16
C VAL A 631 -22.64 4.23 46.10
N GLY A 632 -22.96 4.01 44.81
CA GLY A 632 -22.35 4.72 43.69
C GLY A 632 -20.87 4.38 43.46
N ILE A 633 -20.30 4.92 42.39
CA ILE A 633 -18.94 4.62 41.92
C ILE A 633 -18.01 5.81 42.22
N PRO A 634 -16.91 5.60 42.97
CA PRO A 634 -15.89 6.61 43.21
C PRO A 634 -15.27 7.18 41.91
N PRO A 635 -15.04 8.50 41.80
CA PRO A 635 -14.56 9.14 40.57
C PRO A 635 -13.25 8.56 40.00
N ASP A 636 -12.33 8.10 40.85
CA ASP A 636 -11.06 7.47 40.49
C ASP A 636 -11.21 6.07 39.86
N ALA A 637 -12.35 5.42 40.10
CA ALA A 637 -12.68 4.12 39.54
C ALA A 637 -13.52 4.21 38.26
N GLN A 638 -14.22 5.32 38.03
CA GLN A 638 -15.16 5.51 36.91
C GLN A 638 -14.53 5.29 35.52
N SER A 639 -13.26 5.64 35.31
CA SER A 639 -12.59 5.44 34.02
C SER A 639 -12.25 3.98 33.71
N ARG A 640 -12.27 3.09 34.72
CA ARG A 640 -11.79 1.70 34.62
C ARG A 640 -12.88 0.64 34.77
N VAL A 641 -14.14 1.02 35.01
CA VAL A 641 -15.23 0.07 35.29
C VAL A 641 -15.56 -0.87 34.11
N PHE A 642 -15.28 -0.46 32.87
CA PHE A 642 -15.46 -1.32 31.69
C PHE A 642 -14.19 -2.08 31.29
N THR A 643 -13.08 -1.92 32.00
CA THR A 643 -11.83 -2.62 31.71
C THR A 643 -11.91 -4.05 32.26
N PRO A 644 -11.53 -5.08 31.49
CA PRO A 644 -11.57 -6.47 31.95
C PRO A 644 -10.76 -6.68 33.24
N PHE A 645 -11.29 -7.51 34.13
CA PHE A 645 -10.69 -7.89 35.42
C PHE A 645 -10.51 -6.76 36.45
N MET A 646 -11.02 -5.55 36.17
CA MET A 646 -10.95 -4.43 37.10
C MET A 646 -12.07 -4.47 38.14
N GLN A 647 -11.72 -4.19 39.39
CA GLN A 647 -12.66 -4.10 40.52
C GLN A 647 -12.47 -2.76 41.24
N VAL A 648 -13.56 -2.22 41.79
CA VAL A 648 -13.62 -0.88 42.41
C VAL A 648 -13.17 -0.91 43.89
N GLY A 649 -12.38 -1.90 44.31
CA GLY A 649 -11.83 -2.01 45.67
C GLY A 649 -10.80 -3.13 45.83
N PRO A 650 -10.08 -3.21 46.97
CA PRO A 650 -9.09 -4.25 47.21
C PRO A 650 -9.73 -5.65 47.24
N SER A 651 -9.18 -6.58 46.46
CA SER A 651 -9.68 -7.95 46.21
C SER A 651 -9.84 -8.84 47.46
N ILE A 652 -9.40 -8.34 48.63
CA ILE A 652 -9.26 -9.05 49.91
C ILE A 652 -10.45 -8.80 50.85
N ALA A 653 -11.22 -7.72 50.68
CA ALA A 653 -12.39 -7.43 51.53
C ALA A 653 -13.68 -8.08 50.97
N ARG A 654 -13.77 -9.41 51.00
CA ARG A 654 -14.88 -10.15 50.38
C ARG A 654 -16.14 -10.18 51.26
N ILE A 655 -17.01 -9.20 51.05
CA ILE A 655 -18.45 -9.35 51.38
C ILE A 655 -19.22 -9.69 50.10
N HIS A 656 -18.83 -9.13 48.95
CA HIS A 656 -19.47 -9.39 47.66
C HIS A 656 -18.45 -9.46 46.51
N GLY A 657 -17.88 -10.64 46.23
CA GLY A 657 -16.92 -10.89 45.13
C GLY A 657 -17.57 -10.98 43.74
N GLY A 658 -16.83 -10.66 42.67
CA GLY A 658 -17.23 -10.83 41.26
C GLY A 658 -15.99 -10.96 40.38
N THR A 659 -16.13 -11.35 39.11
CA THR A 659 -14.99 -11.57 38.19
C THR A 659 -14.32 -10.28 37.71
N GLY A 660 -15.05 -9.16 37.72
CA GLY A 660 -14.63 -7.92 37.07
C GLY A 660 -14.73 -7.99 35.54
N ILE A 661 -15.33 -9.04 34.99
CA ILE A 661 -15.42 -9.26 33.54
C ILE A 661 -16.79 -8.82 33.00
N GLY A 662 -17.86 -8.96 33.79
CA GLY A 662 -19.23 -8.75 33.33
C GLY A 662 -19.46 -7.43 32.56
N LEU A 663 -19.04 -6.29 33.11
CA LEU A 663 -19.24 -4.98 32.44
C LEU A 663 -18.44 -4.87 31.14
N SER A 664 -17.25 -5.47 31.06
CA SER A 664 -16.46 -5.50 29.82
C SER A 664 -17.15 -6.36 28.74
N ILE A 665 -17.73 -7.51 29.11
CA ILE A 665 -18.56 -8.32 28.21
C ILE A 665 -19.79 -7.54 27.76
N SER A 666 -20.50 -6.87 28.70
CA SER A 666 -21.66 -6.04 28.35
C SER A 666 -21.30 -4.97 27.32
N LYS A 667 -20.15 -4.30 27.47
CA LYS A 667 -19.67 -3.31 26.49
C LYS A 667 -19.40 -3.92 25.12
N CYS A 668 -18.77 -5.08 25.06
CA CYS A 668 -18.53 -5.78 23.80
C CYS A 668 -19.83 -6.24 23.13
N LEU A 669 -20.76 -6.83 23.87
CA LEU A 669 -22.05 -7.29 23.34
C LEU A 669 -22.89 -6.13 22.81
N VAL A 670 -22.93 -5.00 23.53
CA VAL A 670 -23.59 -3.78 23.06
C VAL A 670 -22.96 -3.28 21.75
N GLY A 671 -21.63 -3.31 21.64
CA GLY A 671 -20.93 -2.98 20.40
C GLY A 671 -21.29 -3.90 19.23
N LEU A 672 -21.44 -5.21 19.47
CA LEU A 672 -21.91 -6.16 18.45
C LEU A 672 -23.36 -5.88 18.02
N MET A 673 -24.20 -5.40 18.94
CA MET A 673 -25.57 -4.92 18.66
C MET A 673 -25.62 -3.52 18.03
N LYS A 674 -24.47 -2.98 17.59
CA LYS A 674 -24.31 -1.64 17.02
C LYS A 674 -24.82 -0.52 17.94
N GLY A 675 -24.78 -0.76 19.24
CA GLY A 675 -25.19 0.19 20.27
C GLY A 675 -24.00 0.78 21.04
N GLU A 676 -24.33 1.60 22.03
CA GLU A 676 -23.40 2.27 22.94
C GLU A 676 -23.82 2.01 24.38
N ILE A 677 -22.86 1.92 25.30
CA ILE A 677 -23.11 1.75 26.74
C ILE A 677 -22.38 2.83 27.53
N GLY A 678 -23.05 3.35 28.55
CA GLY A 678 -22.58 4.42 29.40
C GLY A 678 -23.19 4.33 30.79
N PHE A 679 -22.78 5.23 31.68
CA PHE A 679 -23.33 5.31 33.02
C PHE A 679 -23.22 6.73 33.58
N ALA A 680 -24.08 7.04 34.54
CA ALA A 680 -23.97 8.19 35.43
C ALA A 680 -23.93 7.67 36.86
N SER A 681 -22.97 8.12 37.66
CA SER A 681 -22.92 7.72 39.07
C SER A 681 -22.40 8.83 39.97
N LYS A 682 -23.01 8.92 41.15
CA LYS A 682 -22.59 9.82 42.22
C LYS A 682 -22.43 9.01 43.51
N PRO A 683 -21.29 9.12 44.21
CA PRO A 683 -21.07 8.44 45.48
C PRO A 683 -22.20 8.72 46.47
N GLN A 684 -22.66 7.68 47.17
CA GLN A 684 -23.76 7.69 48.16
C GLN A 684 -25.15 8.06 47.62
N VAL A 685 -25.31 8.18 46.31
CA VAL A 685 -26.60 8.42 45.65
C VAL A 685 -27.01 7.23 44.78
N GLY A 686 -26.06 6.65 44.04
CA GLY A 686 -26.29 5.46 43.24
C GLY A 686 -25.68 5.55 41.84
N SER A 687 -26.10 4.64 40.97
CA SER A 687 -25.65 4.53 39.60
C SER A 687 -26.82 4.33 38.64
N THR A 688 -26.71 4.89 37.44
CA THR A 688 -27.60 4.59 36.32
C THR A 688 -26.74 4.15 35.15
N PHE A 689 -26.88 2.88 34.77
CA PHE A 689 -26.24 2.32 33.57
C PHE A 689 -27.24 2.31 32.43
N THR A 690 -26.81 2.78 31.26
CA THR A 690 -27.67 2.84 30.08
C THR A 690 -26.95 2.28 28.88
N PHE A 691 -27.65 1.50 28.08
CA PHE A 691 -27.15 1.05 26.79
C PHE A 691 -28.21 1.15 25.71
N THR A 692 -27.76 1.28 24.46
CA THR A 692 -28.61 1.19 23.28
C THR A 692 -28.46 -0.16 22.59
N ALA A 693 -29.51 -0.60 21.92
CA ALA A 693 -29.49 -1.80 21.08
C ALA A 693 -30.26 -1.52 19.79
N VAL A 694 -29.63 -1.79 18.64
CA VAL A 694 -30.26 -1.66 17.32
C VAL A 694 -30.84 -3.02 16.95
N LEU A 695 -32.18 -3.10 16.88
CA LEU A 695 -32.92 -4.32 16.59
C LEU A 695 -33.77 -4.14 15.34
N THR A 696 -34.40 -5.21 14.86
CA THR A 696 -35.33 -5.13 13.72
C THR A 696 -36.77 -5.31 14.19
N ARG A 697 -37.71 -4.51 13.67
CA ARG A 697 -39.14 -4.67 13.92
C ARG A 697 -39.62 -5.93 13.23
N ALA A 698 -40.32 -6.80 13.95
CA ALA A 698 -41.04 -7.88 13.29
C ALA A 698 -42.30 -7.29 12.63
N HIS A 699 -42.45 -7.45 11.31
CA HIS A 699 -43.72 -7.14 10.62
C HIS A 699 -44.78 -8.10 11.16
N SER A 700 -45.85 -7.57 11.72
CA SER A 700 -46.97 -8.39 12.19
C SER A 700 -47.66 -9.03 11.00
N SER A 701 -47.43 -10.33 10.75
CA SER A 701 -48.43 -11.13 10.08
C SER A 701 -49.66 -11.09 10.98
N GLY A 702 -50.70 -10.39 10.53
CA GLY A 702 -51.94 -10.30 11.28
C GLY A 702 -52.39 -11.68 11.75
N ASN A 703 -52.92 -11.70 12.97
CA ASN A 703 -53.63 -12.81 13.62
C ASN A 703 -52.80 -13.65 14.63
N GLU A 704 -52.51 -13.09 15.80
CA GLU A 704 -52.63 -13.83 17.07
C GLU A 704 -53.28 -12.93 18.13
N ASN A 705 -54.61 -12.94 18.17
CA ASN A 705 -55.36 -12.61 19.37
C ASN A 705 -55.03 -13.68 20.44
N LYS A 706 -53.92 -13.51 21.18
CA LYS A 706 -53.88 -14.08 22.53
C LYS A 706 -54.99 -13.38 23.31
N SER A 707 -56.05 -14.11 23.60
CA SER A 707 -57.17 -13.68 24.42
C SER A 707 -56.64 -13.08 25.73
N SER A 708 -56.59 -11.75 25.81
CA SER A 708 -56.31 -11.07 27.06
C SER A 708 -57.53 -11.32 27.93
N GLU A 709 -57.35 -12.20 28.91
CA GLU A 709 -58.41 -12.78 29.75
C GLU A 709 -59.21 -11.70 30.52
N PHE A 710 -58.69 -10.47 30.61
CA PHE A 710 -59.26 -9.37 31.40
C PHE A 710 -59.60 -8.10 30.59
N LYS A 711 -59.81 -8.20 29.25
CA LYS A 711 -60.08 -7.04 28.36
C LYS A 711 -61.22 -6.10 28.81
N GLU A 712 -62.14 -6.56 29.66
CA GLU A 712 -63.30 -5.78 30.12
C GLU A 712 -63.23 -5.33 31.58
N ILE A 713 -62.06 -5.46 32.24
CA ILE A 713 -61.91 -5.09 33.64
C ILE A 713 -61.34 -3.67 33.77
N ASN A 714 -62.05 -2.82 34.51
CA ASN A 714 -61.57 -1.50 34.92
C ASN A 714 -60.91 -1.57 36.30
N ALA A 715 -59.72 -1.00 36.41
CA ALA A 715 -58.93 -0.93 37.61
C ALA A 715 -58.52 0.50 37.97
N LEU A 716 -58.56 0.83 39.24
CA LEU A 716 -57.99 2.06 39.79
C LEU A 716 -56.69 1.73 40.51
N VAL A 717 -55.63 2.49 40.23
CA VAL A 717 -54.39 2.44 41.00
C VAL A 717 -54.26 3.74 41.80
N VAL A 718 -54.11 3.59 43.12
CA VAL A 718 -53.95 4.69 44.06
C VAL A 718 -52.53 4.64 44.63
N ASP A 719 -51.71 5.59 44.20
CA ASP A 719 -50.31 5.72 44.64
C ASP A 719 -49.86 7.17 44.51
N HIS A 720 -49.36 7.75 45.60
CA HIS A 720 -48.85 9.12 45.63
C HIS A 720 -47.61 9.31 44.73
N ARG A 721 -46.92 8.22 44.38
CA ARG A 721 -45.73 8.27 43.53
C ARG A 721 -46.08 7.99 42.06
N PRO A 722 -45.97 8.97 41.16
CA PRO A 722 -46.43 8.81 39.77
C PRO A 722 -45.63 7.77 38.98
N VAL A 723 -44.32 7.63 39.23
CA VAL A 723 -43.48 6.62 38.56
C VAL A 723 -43.91 5.20 38.96
N ARG A 724 -44.18 4.98 40.25
CA ARG A 724 -44.60 3.69 40.81
C ARG A 724 -46.03 3.33 40.38
N ALA A 725 -46.91 4.33 40.35
CA ALA A 725 -48.24 4.22 39.75
C ALA A 725 -48.16 3.80 38.28
N LYS A 726 -47.27 4.43 37.49
CA LYS A 726 -47.05 4.11 36.06
C LYS A 726 -46.53 2.69 35.85
N VAL A 727 -45.64 2.20 36.71
CA VAL A 727 -45.17 0.79 36.68
C VAL A 727 -46.33 -0.17 36.94
N THR A 728 -47.16 0.12 37.95
CA THR A 728 -48.34 -0.70 38.27
C THR A 728 -49.33 -0.72 37.10
N LYS A 729 -49.58 0.45 36.51
CA LYS A 729 -50.38 0.62 35.28
C LYS A 729 -49.87 -0.28 34.16
N TYR A 730 -48.57 -0.21 33.88
CA TYR A 730 -47.91 -0.99 32.83
C TYR A 730 -48.17 -2.50 32.99
N HIS A 731 -47.98 -3.05 34.19
CA HIS A 731 -48.21 -4.48 34.40
C HIS A 731 -49.67 -4.91 34.29
N LEU A 732 -50.62 -4.05 34.66
CA LEU A 732 -52.07 -4.31 34.52
C LEU A 732 -52.52 -4.20 33.06
N GLN A 733 -52.04 -3.20 32.31
CA GLN A 733 -52.33 -3.04 30.88
C GLN A 733 -51.84 -4.24 30.06
N ARG A 734 -50.72 -4.86 30.44
CA ARG A 734 -50.23 -6.12 29.84
C ARG A 734 -51.20 -7.29 29.99
N LEU A 735 -52.07 -7.27 31.00
CA LEU A 735 -53.13 -8.27 31.19
C LEU A 735 -54.44 -7.91 30.46
N GLY A 736 -54.48 -6.75 29.77
CA GLY A 736 -55.66 -6.21 29.12
C GLY A 736 -56.59 -5.43 30.05
N VAL A 737 -56.16 -5.11 31.28
CA VAL A 737 -56.97 -4.36 32.25
C VAL A 737 -56.90 -2.86 31.93
N HIS A 738 -58.05 -2.20 31.85
CA HIS A 738 -58.14 -0.75 31.70
C HIS A 738 -57.88 -0.06 33.03
N THR A 739 -56.82 0.75 33.10
CA THR A 739 -56.34 1.32 34.36
C THR A 739 -56.39 2.85 34.40
N GLU A 740 -57.08 3.40 35.40
CA GLU A 740 -57.03 4.82 35.78
C GLU A 740 -56.03 5.00 36.93
N LEU A 741 -55.26 6.10 36.89
CA LEU A 741 -54.31 6.48 37.95
C LEU A 741 -54.88 7.67 38.72
N THR A 742 -54.78 7.62 40.04
CA THR A 742 -55.04 8.81 40.88
C THR A 742 -53.98 8.96 41.97
N THR A 743 -53.55 10.20 42.17
CA THR A 743 -52.69 10.62 43.29
C THR A 743 -53.48 11.23 44.44
N ASP A 744 -54.73 11.66 44.18
CA ASP A 744 -55.62 12.30 45.14
C ASP A 744 -56.89 11.44 45.31
N LEU A 745 -57.10 10.94 46.53
CA LEU A 745 -58.27 10.12 46.84
C LEU A 745 -59.56 10.93 46.87
N ASP A 746 -59.53 12.18 47.31
CA ASP A 746 -60.74 13.00 47.47
C ASP A 746 -61.35 13.35 46.10
N GLN A 747 -60.48 13.57 45.10
CA GLN A 747 -60.90 13.71 43.70
C GLN A 747 -61.60 12.46 43.16
N TYR A 748 -61.17 11.26 43.56
CA TYR A 748 -61.80 10.03 43.12
C TYR A 748 -63.09 9.73 43.89
N ILE A 749 -63.12 9.98 45.20
CA ILE A 749 -64.33 9.83 46.03
C ILE A 749 -65.44 10.76 45.54
N SER A 750 -65.11 11.97 45.09
CA SER A 750 -66.07 12.89 44.47
C SER A 750 -66.58 12.39 43.11
N LYS A 751 -65.72 11.78 42.27
CA LYS A 751 -66.15 11.10 41.02
C LYS A 751 -67.11 9.93 41.28
N ILE A 752 -66.87 9.13 42.32
CA ILE A 752 -67.78 8.05 42.72
C ILE A 752 -69.15 8.61 43.12
N ASN A 753 -69.18 9.70 43.91
CA ASN A 753 -70.44 10.33 44.34
C ASN A 753 -71.26 10.90 43.16
N CYS A 754 -70.62 11.22 42.02
CA CYS A 754 -71.28 11.75 40.82
C CYS A 754 -71.82 10.67 39.87
N GLY A 755 -71.78 9.38 40.25
CA GLY A 755 -72.39 8.29 39.46
C GLY A 755 -71.57 7.82 38.25
N SER A 756 -70.27 8.10 38.20
CA SER A 756 -69.37 7.60 37.15
C SER A 756 -69.00 6.11 37.34
N GLN A 757 -68.63 5.44 36.25
CA GLN A 757 -68.34 4.00 36.18
C GLN A 757 -67.36 3.55 37.29
N ILE A 758 -67.83 2.68 38.19
CA ILE A 758 -67.07 2.19 39.34
C ILE A 758 -66.01 1.17 38.86
N ALA A 759 -64.75 1.37 39.25
CA ALA A 759 -63.69 0.40 38.99
C ALA A 759 -64.00 -0.94 39.68
N LYS A 760 -63.90 -2.05 38.92
CA LYS A 760 -64.11 -3.41 39.44
C LYS A 760 -62.95 -3.86 40.32
N LEU A 761 -61.77 -3.27 40.11
CA LEU A 761 -60.53 -3.54 40.81
C LEU A 761 -59.95 -2.24 41.38
N VAL A 762 -59.49 -2.23 42.63
CA VAL A 762 -58.76 -1.09 43.22
C VAL A 762 -57.47 -1.62 43.82
N LEU A 763 -56.32 -1.09 43.39
CA LEU A 763 -55.00 -1.40 43.92
C LEU A 763 -54.46 -0.17 44.64
N ILE A 764 -54.05 -0.35 45.89
CA ILE A 764 -53.53 0.74 46.73
C ILE A 764 -52.12 0.38 47.18
N ASP A 765 -51.19 1.30 47.02
CA ASP A 765 -49.85 1.14 47.60
C ASP A 765 -49.88 1.24 49.12
N LYS A 766 -49.11 0.39 49.82
CA LYS A 766 -49.05 0.41 51.28
C LYS A 766 -48.59 1.75 51.86
N GLU A 767 -47.61 2.42 51.26
CA GLU A 767 -47.16 3.72 51.78
C GLU A 767 -48.28 4.75 51.66
N THR A 768 -48.98 4.76 50.53
CA THR A 768 -50.16 5.63 50.32
C THR A 768 -51.29 5.29 51.29
N TRP A 769 -51.54 4.01 51.56
CA TRP A 769 -52.49 3.58 52.59
C TRP A 769 -52.16 4.12 53.98
N LEU A 770 -50.88 4.12 54.35
CA LEU A 770 -50.42 4.60 55.65
C LEU A 770 -50.45 6.13 55.76
N GLU A 771 -50.11 6.85 54.69
CA GLU A 771 -50.17 8.31 54.66
C GLU A 771 -51.62 8.83 54.71
N GLU A 772 -52.55 8.14 54.06
CA GLU A 772 -53.97 8.51 53.97
C GLU A 772 -54.86 7.76 54.98
N SER A 773 -54.31 7.39 56.14
CA SER A 773 -55.01 6.52 57.11
C SER A 773 -56.37 7.05 57.58
N HIS A 774 -56.65 8.35 57.46
CA HIS A 774 -57.93 8.97 57.84
C HIS A 774 -59.02 8.83 56.75
N SER A 775 -58.63 8.84 55.47
CA SER A 775 -59.53 8.80 54.31
C SER A 775 -59.78 7.38 53.79
N MET A 776 -58.86 6.45 54.06
CA MET A 776 -58.94 5.04 53.62
C MET A 776 -60.16 4.27 54.18
N PRO A 777 -60.53 4.35 55.48
CA PRO A 777 -61.73 3.68 56.00
C PRO A 777 -63.03 4.15 55.32
N HIS A 778 -63.10 5.43 54.95
CA HIS A 778 -64.23 6.00 54.21
C HIS A 778 -64.32 5.46 52.77
N LEU A 779 -63.17 5.25 52.12
CA LEU A 779 -63.11 4.62 50.79
C LEU A 779 -63.55 3.14 50.85
N VAL A 780 -63.03 2.37 51.82
CA VAL A 780 -63.32 0.93 51.96
C VAL A 780 -64.79 0.68 52.26
N THR A 781 -65.40 1.49 53.13
CA THR A 781 -66.83 1.39 53.46
C THR A 781 -67.72 1.71 52.25
N LYS A 782 -67.40 2.76 51.49
CA LYS A 782 -68.12 3.11 50.25
C LYS A 782 -68.02 2.05 49.14
N LEU A 783 -66.84 1.46 48.97
CA LEU A 783 -66.62 0.40 47.98
C LEU A 783 -67.28 -0.94 48.36
N ARG A 784 -67.68 -1.11 49.63
CA ARG A 784 -68.22 -2.37 50.19
C ARG A 784 -69.72 -2.26 50.54
N ASN A 785 -70.50 -1.53 49.76
CA ASN A 785 -71.97 -1.57 49.90
C ASN A 785 -72.49 -2.98 49.61
N LYS A 786 -73.25 -3.55 50.57
CA LYS A 786 -73.66 -4.96 50.61
C LYS A 786 -74.73 -5.38 49.59
N ASP A 787 -75.35 -4.43 48.90
CA ASP A 787 -76.53 -4.68 48.04
C ASP A 787 -76.20 -4.83 46.54
N GLN A 788 -74.93 -4.93 46.14
CA GLN A 788 -74.53 -5.19 44.74
C GLN A 788 -73.86 -6.56 44.54
N PRO A 789 -74.27 -7.35 43.51
CA PRO A 789 -73.69 -8.66 43.22
C PRO A 789 -72.25 -8.63 42.66
N ASP A 790 -71.79 -7.48 42.14
CA ASP A 790 -70.42 -7.27 41.60
C ASP A 790 -69.57 -6.41 42.56
N SER A 791 -69.23 -6.95 43.73
CA SER A 791 -68.39 -6.22 44.71
C SER A 791 -66.99 -5.90 44.17
N THR A 792 -66.58 -4.62 44.22
CA THR A 792 -65.22 -4.16 43.90
C THR A 792 -64.18 -4.91 44.75
N LYS A 793 -63.14 -5.45 44.10
CA LYS A 793 -62.05 -6.15 44.78
C LYS A 793 -60.91 -5.18 45.09
N LEU A 794 -60.51 -5.15 46.35
CA LEU A 794 -59.46 -4.28 46.86
C LEU A 794 -58.17 -5.07 47.08
N PHE A 795 -57.06 -4.52 46.57
CA PHE A 795 -55.73 -5.09 46.65
C PHE A 795 -54.75 -4.10 47.29
N LEU A 796 -53.94 -4.55 48.24
CA LEU A 796 -52.83 -3.77 48.78
C LEU A 796 -51.52 -4.25 48.15
N LEU A 797 -50.72 -3.30 47.67
CA LEU A 797 -49.38 -3.56 47.13
C LEU A 797 -48.35 -3.37 48.26
N GLU A 798 -47.64 -4.42 48.64
CA GLU A 798 -46.75 -4.42 49.80
C GLU A 798 -45.28 -4.63 49.42
N ASN A 799 -44.40 -3.89 50.08
CA ASN A 799 -42.95 -4.04 50.00
C ASN A 799 -42.45 -5.10 51.02
N PRO A 800 -41.44 -5.92 50.66
CA PRO A 800 -40.99 -7.09 51.42
C PRO A 800 -40.43 -6.82 52.84
N LYS A 801 -40.01 -5.58 53.15
CA LYS A 801 -39.31 -5.24 54.40
C LYS A 801 -40.21 -4.89 55.59
N SER A 802 -41.52 -4.87 55.40
CA SER A 802 -42.45 -4.56 56.48
C SER A 802 -42.57 -5.77 57.40
N SER A 803 -42.30 -5.59 58.70
CA SER A 803 -42.45 -6.64 59.69
C SER A 803 -43.86 -7.24 59.61
N VAL A 804 -43.95 -8.54 59.34
CA VAL A 804 -45.19 -9.33 59.20
C VAL A 804 -46.17 -9.09 60.36
N LYS A 805 -45.69 -8.59 61.51
CA LYS A 805 -46.49 -8.25 62.69
C LYS A 805 -47.40 -7.03 62.52
N SER A 806 -47.02 -6.00 61.75
CA SER A 806 -47.81 -4.76 61.65
C SER A 806 -48.92 -4.84 60.60
N SER A 807 -48.69 -5.59 59.52
CA SER A 807 -49.67 -5.75 58.44
C SER A 807 -50.87 -6.62 58.84
N LEU A 808 -50.67 -7.64 59.70
CA LEU A 808 -51.68 -8.63 60.12
C LEU A 808 -52.97 -8.01 60.69
N HIS A 809 -52.90 -6.80 61.27
CA HIS A 809 -54.07 -6.08 61.77
C HIS A 809 -54.93 -5.52 60.63
N ILE A 810 -54.32 -4.82 59.66
CA ILE A 810 -54.99 -4.25 58.48
C ILE A 810 -55.64 -5.37 57.63
N PHE A 811 -54.94 -6.50 57.48
CA PHE A 811 -55.43 -7.68 56.77
C PHE A 811 -56.71 -8.25 57.38
N ARG A 812 -56.73 -8.42 58.71
CA ARG A 812 -57.87 -9.03 59.44
C ARG A 812 -59.06 -8.09 59.54
N GLU A 813 -58.82 -6.80 59.67
CA GLU A 813 -59.86 -5.77 59.84
C GLU A 813 -60.63 -5.51 58.53
N TYR A 814 -59.94 -5.50 57.38
CA TYR A 814 -60.53 -5.12 56.10
C TYR A 814 -60.61 -6.25 55.04
N ASN A 815 -60.08 -7.45 55.31
CA ASN A 815 -60.07 -8.61 54.41
C ASN A 815 -59.53 -8.28 52.99
N LEU A 816 -58.33 -7.71 52.94
CA LEU A 816 -57.66 -7.25 51.72
C LEU A 816 -56.86 -8.37 51.04
N ASN A 817 -56.88 -8.40 49.70
CA ASN A 817 -55.95 -9.23 48.93
C ASN A 817 -54.59 -8.51 48.85
N VAL A 818 -53.47 -9.21 49.02
CA VAL A 818 -52.16 -8.56 49.00
C VAL A 818 -51.24 -9.17 47.98
N ILE A 819 -50.56 -8.27 47.26
CA ILE A 819 -49.61 -8.58 46.22
C ILE A 819 -48.27 -8.00 46.67
N MET A 820 -47.29 -8.89 46.81
CA MET A 820 -45.92 -8.50 47.11
C MET A 820 -45.24 -7.95 45.87
N LYS A 821 -44.46 -6.89 46.04
CA LYS A 821 -43.54 -6.38 45.01
C LYS A 821 -42.23 -7.21 45.00
N PRO A 822 -41.52 -7.32 43.85
CA PRO A 822 -41.77 -6.70 42.54
C PRO A 822 -43.03 -7.24 41.83
N LEU A 823 -43.76 -6.35 41.15
CA LEU A 823 -44.94 -6.75 40.36
C LEU A 823 -44.50 -7.55 39.13
N ARG A 824 -45.18 -8.67 38.88
CA ARG A 824 -45.01 -9.48 37.67
C ARG A 824 -46.38 -9.73 37.05
N ALA A 825 -46.45 -9.70 35.72
CA ALA A 825 -47.71 -9.92 35.01
C ALA A 825 -48.34 -11.28 35.37
N SER A 826 -47.54 -12.35 35.43
CA SER A 826 -47.99 -13.70 35.82
C SER A 826 -48.52 -13.76 37.26
N MET A 827 -47.87 -13.09 38.21
CA MET A 827 -48.33 -13.05 39.60
C MET A 827 -49.61 -12.23 39.76
N LEU A 828 -49.73 -11.12 39.05
CA LEU A 828 -50.95 -10.32 39.00
C LEU A 828 -52.09 -11.15 38.40
N GLN A 829 -51.87 -11.84 37.29
CA GLN A 829 -52.87 -12.70 36.65
C GLN A 829 -53.42 -13.73 37.65
N VAL A 830 -52.56 -14.51 38.31
CA VAL A 830 -52.99 -15.52 39.30
C VAL A 830 -53.73 -14.88 40.48
N SER A 831 -53.27 -13.72 40.95
CA SER A 831 -53.89 -13.03 42.08
C SER A 831 -55.28 -12.46 41.72
N LEU A 832 -55.44 -11.96 40.50
CA LEU A 832 -56.70 -11.47 39.96
C LEU A 832 -57.68 -12.62 39.70
N GLN A 833 -57.25 -13.72 39.08
CA GLN A 833 -58.07 -14.92 38.88
C GLN A 833 -58.61 -15.45 40.22
N ARG A 834 -57.76 -15.54 41.24
CA ARG A 834 -58.14 -15.98 42.58
C ARG A 834 -59.20 -15.08 43.23
N ALA A 835 -59.06 -13.77 43.09
CA ALA A 835 -60.00 -12.81 43.70
C ALA A 835 -61.32 -12.69 42.91
N LEU A 836 -61.29 -12.96 41.61
CA LEU A 836 -62.44 -12.88 40.70
C LEU A 836 -63.20 -14.21 40.54
N GLY A 837 -62.73 -15.31 41.15
CA GLY A 837 -63.51 -16.54 41.35
C GLY A 837 -63.11 -17.78 40.55
N GLY A 838 -61.91 -17.83 39.95
CA GLY A 838 -61.41 -19.01 39.23
C GLY A 838 -60.62 -20.00 40.12
N ILE A 839 -61.24 -21.14 40.45
CA ILE A 839 -60.67 -22.43 40.91
C ILE A 839 -59.99 -22.50 42.32
N ASP A 840 -60.47 -23.50 43.07
CA ASP A 840 -60.14 -24.09 44.38
C ASP A 840 -59.25 -23.40 45.45
N LYS A 841 -59.85 -23.32 46.64
CA LYS A 841 -59.35 -22.69 47.88
C LYS A 841 -58.38 -23.54 48.72
N LEU A 842 -57.71 -24.55 48.14
CA LEU A 842 -57.00 -25.55 48.96
C LEU A 842 -55.58 -25.90 48.47
N HIS A 843 -54.66 -24.92 48.41
CA HIS A 843 -53.22 -25.10 48.74
C HIS A 843 -52.42 -23.85 48.34
N CYS A 844 -52.06 -23.00 49.31
CA CYS A 844 -50.97 -22.02 49.17
C CYS A 844 -50.48 -21.58 50.56
N ARG A 845 -49.60 -22.38 51.15
CA ARG A 845 -48.58 -21.85 52.07
C ARG A 845 -47.23 -22.11 51.40
N ASN A 846 -46.54 -21.01 51.09
CA ASN A 846 -45.16 -20.92 50.62
C ASN A 846 -44.85 -21.59 49.27
N GLY A 847 -44.97 -20.80 48.19
CA GLY A 847 -43.90 -20.57 47.20
C GLY A 847 -43.08 -21.73 46.61
N VAL A 848 -43.54 -22.98 46.66
CA VAL A 848 -42.87 -24.13 46.04
C VAL A 848 -43.90 -24.87 45.20
N VAL A 849 -44.14 -24.37 43.99
CA VAL A 849 -44.77 -25.16 42.92
C VAL A 849 -43.62 -25.85 42.18
N GLY A 850 -43.59 -27.19 42.16
CA GLY A 850 -42.58 -27.89 41.37
C GLY A 850 -42.46 -29.40 41.51
N ASN A 851 -42.84 -30.01 42.64
CA ASN A 851 -42.48 -31.42 42.87
C ASN A 851 -43.63 -32.45 42.79
N SER A 852 -44.91 -32.06 42.96
CA SER A 852 -46.00 -33.06 43.07
C SER A 852 -46.65 -33.46 41.74
N THR A 853 -46.62 -32.62 40.69
CA THR A 853 -47.34 -32.86 39.42
C THR A 853 -46.58 -33.74 38.42
N LEU A 854 -45.24 -33.67 38.40
CA LEU A 854 -44.43 -34.54 37.54
C LEU A 854 -44.39 -35.99 38.06
N GLY A 855 -44.40 -36.15 39.39
CA GLY A 855 -44.44 -37.45 40.05
C GLY A 855 -45.71 -38.25 39.75
N SER A 856 -46.86 -37.59 39.52
CA SER A 856 -48.09 -38.28 39.12
C SER A 856 -48.08 -38.74 37.66
N LEU A 857 -47.40 -38.00 36.77
CA LEU A 857 -47.34 -38.29 35.34
C LEU A 857 -46.45 -39.48 34.98
N LEU A 858 -45.30 -39.57 35.64
CA LEU A 858 -44.27 -40.58 35.33
C LEU A 858 -44.42 -41.86 36.15
N HIS A 859 -45.37 -41.91 37.10
CA HIS A 859 -45.56 -43.05 37.98
C HIS A 859 -45.85 -44.35 37.21
N LYS A 860 -45.03 -45.39 37.42
CA LYS A 860 -45.12 -46.73 36.80
C LYS A 860 -44.95 -46.78 35.28
N LYS A 861 -44.54 -45.68 34.63
CA LYS A 861 -44.19 -45.70 33.19
C LYS A 861 -42.83 -46.35 33.00
N ARG A 862 -42.73 -47.28 32.04
CA ARG A 862 -41.49 -47.98 31.66
C ARG A 862 -40.74 -47.18 30.61
N ILE A 863 -39.65 -46.56 31.00
CA ILE A 863 -38.88 -45.66 30.14
C ILE A 863 -37.52 -46.27 29.84
N ILE A 864 -37.10 -46.25 28.58
CA ILE A 864 -35.72 -46.56 28.22
C ILE A 864 -34.91 -45.27 28.10
N VAL A 865 -33.72 -45.26 28.68
CA VAL A 865 -32.75 -44.17 28.55
C VAL A 865 -31.52 -44.70 27.81
N VAL A 866 -31.10 -43.99 26.78
CA VAL A 866 -29.99 -44.38 25.91
C VAL A 866 -28.94 -43.27 25.91
N ASP A 867 -27.74 -43.58 26.35
CA ASP A 867 -26.59 -42.67 26.40
C ASP A 867 -25.31 -43.53 26.44
N ASP A 868 -24.30 -43.16 25.68
CA ASP A 868 -23.03 -43.90 25.60
C ASP A 868 -22.15 -43.67 26.84
N ASN A 869 -22.34 -42.54 27.52
CA ASN A 869 -21.64 -42.22 28.74
C ASN A 869 -22.39 -42.79 29.96
N ILE A 870 -21.75 -43.76 30.63
CA ILE A 870 -22.29 -44.47 31.81
C ILE A 870 -22.69 -43.49 32.94
N VAL A 871 -22.02 -42.35 33.09
CA VAL A 871 -22.36 -41.34 34.11
C VAL A 871 -23.66 -40.63 33.73
N ASN A 872 -23.76 -40.12 32.51
CA ASN A 872 -24.95 -39.43 32.02
C ASN A 872 -26.16 -40.37 32.00
N LEU A 873 -25.96 -41.62 31.57
CA LEU A 873 -26.95 -42.68 31.60
C LEU A 873 -27.52 -42.90 33.00
N LYS A 874 -26.65 -42.94 34.03
CA LYS A 874 -27.07 -43.09 35.43
C LYS A 874 -27.76 -41.84 35.98
N VAL A 875 -27.28 -40.64 35.63
CA VAL A 875 -27.88 -39.36 36.06
C VAL A 875 -29.27 -39.20 35.48
N ALA A 876 -29.44 -39.41 34.18
CA ALA A 876 -30.73 -39.36 33.51
C ALA A 876 -31.69 -40.42 34.07
N ALA A 877 -31.22 -41.66 34.27
CA ALA A 877 -32.04 -42.70 34.87
C ALA A 877 -32.44 -42.40 36.33
N GLY A 878 -31.52 -41.85 37.13
CA GLY A 878 -31.80 -41.43 38.51
C GLY A 878 -32.84 -40.32 38.58
N ALA A 879 -32.73 -39.31 37.72
CA ALA A 879 -33.67 -38.21 37.63
C ALA A 879 -35.09 -38.68 37.25
N LEU A 880 -35.23 -39.59 36.29
CA LEU A 880 -36.55 -40.15 35.92
C LEU A 880 -37.12 -41.07 37.00
N LYS A 881 -36.29 -41.88 37.66
CA LYS A 881 -36.70 -42.72 38.82
C LYS A 881 -37.22 -41.89 39.99
N LYS A 882 -36.61 -40.72 40.25
CA LYS A 882 -37.07 -39.78 41.28
C LYS A 882 -38.52 -39.33 41.07
N TYR A 883 -39.00 -39.31 39.83
CA TYR A 883 -40.38 -38.98 39.48
C TYR A 883 -41.29 -40.21 39.32
N GLY A 884 -40.84 -41.41 39.71
CA GLY A 884 -41.67 -42.61 39.78
C GLY A 884 -41.67 -43.50 38.53
N ALA A 885 -40.80 -43.24 37.53
CA ALA A 885 -40.67 -44.06 36.34
C ALA A 885 -39.82 -45.33 36.57
N GLU A 886 -40.16 -46.42 35.89
CA GLU A 886 -39.37 -47.64 35.79
C GLU A 886 -38.37 -47.52 34.63
N VAL A 887 -37.11 -47.25 34.94
CA VAL A 887 -36.10 -46.93 33.91
C VAL A 887 -35.21 -48.12 33.56
N THR A 888 -35.11 -48.43 32.27
CA THR A 888 -34.14 -49.38 31.68
C THR A 888 -33.05 -48.61 30.93
N CYS A 889 -31.79 -49.00 31.09
CA CYS A 889 -30.66 -48.27 30.49
C CYS A 889 -30.05 -49.02 29.30
N ALA A 890 -29.73 -48.30 28.23
CA ALA A 890 -28.95 -48.78 27.08
C ALA A 890 -27.73 -47.89 26.85
N ASP A 891 -26.59 -48.51 26.52
CA ASP A 891 -25.27 -47.88 26.39
C ASP A 891 -24.90 -47.53 24.94
N SER A 892 -25.80 -47.78 23.98
CA SER A 892 -25.57 -47.51 22.56
C SER A 892 -26.87 -47.50 21.76
N GLY A 893 -26.88 -46.79 20.63
CA GLY A 893 -28.00 -46.79 19.68
C GLY A 893 -28.32 -48.19 19.14
N LYS A 894 -27.31 -49.05 18.94
CA LYS A 894 -27.51 -50.46 18.53
C LYS A 894 -28.30 -51.26 19.56
N LYS A 895 -27.94 -51.14 20.84
CA LYS A 895 -28.64 -51.82 21.93
C LYS A 895 -30.06 -51.28 22.10
N ALA A 896 -30.26 -49.98 21.90
CA ALA A 896 -31.58 -49.36 21.90
C ALA A 896 -32.48 -49.94 20.79
N ILE A 897 -31.98 -50.09 19.56
CA ILE A 897 -32.73 -50.73 18.46
C ILE A 897 -33.15 -52.16 18.84
N THR A 898 -32.25 -52.94 19.44
CA THR A 898 -32.56 -54.32 19.85
C THR A 898 -33.65 -54.36 20.93
N LEU A 899 -33.62 -53.43 21.90
CA LEU A 899 -34.60 -53.35 22.98
C LEU A 899 -35.94 -52.75 22.54
N LEU A 900 -35.93 -51.84 21.57
CA LEU A 900 -37.09 -51.19 20.98
C LEU A 900 -37.59 -51.89 19.71
N LYS A 901 -37.14 -53.12 19.44
CA LYS A 901 -37.71 -53.94 18.37
C LYS A 901 -39.10 -54.39 18.80
N PRO A 902 -40.18 -54.02 18.07
CA PRO A 902 -41.52 -54.45 18.43
C PRO A 902 -41.69 -55.99 18.31
N PRO A 903 -42.52 -56.63 19.15
CA PRO A 903 -43.29 -56.03 20.24
C PRO A 903 -42.44 -55.82 21.52
N HIS A 904 -42.52 -54.63 22.10
CA HIS A 904 -41.88 -54.29 23.39
C HIS A 904 -42.86 -53.64 24.37
N ARG A 905 -42.38 -53.27 25.55
CA ARG A 905 -43.23 -52.82 26.67
C ARG A 905 -42.93 -51.41 27.19
N PHE A 906 -42.00 -50.71 26.55
CA PHE A 906 -41.61 -49.33 26.89
C PHE A 906 -42.66 -48.30 26.46
N ASP A 907 -42.95 -47.36 27.37
CA ASP A 907 -43.90 -46.25 27.19
C ASP A 907 -43.24 -45.02 26.56
N ALA A 908 -41.92 -44.85 26.73
CA ALA A 908 -41.14 -43.78 26.12
C ALA A 908 -39.65 -44.13 26.06
N CYS A 909 -38.93 -43.47 25.16
CA CYS A 909 -37.49 -43.56 25.01
C CYS A 909 -36.85 -42.17 25.10
N PHE A 910 -35.84 -42.03 25.94
CA PHE A 910 -34.99 -40.86 26.03
C PHE A 910 -33.66 -41.21 25.37
N MET A 911 -33.37 -40.59 24.23
CA MET A 911 -32.30 -40.98 23.32
C MET A 911 -31.23 -39.89 23.22
N ASP A 912 -29.98 -40.19 23.58
CA ASP A 912 -28.88 -39.28 23.28
C ASP A 912 -28.70 -39.11 21.77
N ILE A 913 -28.44 -37.88 21.34
CA ILE A 913 -28.19 -37.58 19.93
C ILE A 913 -26.79 -38.02 19.54
N GLN A 914 -25.79 -37.74 20.37
CA GLN A 914 -24.38 -37.94 20.04
C GLN A 914 -23.87 -39.22 20.69
N MET A 915 -23.92 -40.32 19.94
CA MET A 915 -23.37 -41.61 20.38
C MET A 915 -22.40 -42.17 19.33
N PRO A 916 -21.30 -42.84 19.73
CA PRO A 916 -20.36 -43.48 18.84
C PRO A 916 -21.00 -44.69 18.11
N GLU A 917 -20.45 -45.00 16.93
CA GLU A 917 -20.92 -46.01 15.97
C GLU A 917 -22.27 -45.72 15.29
N MET A 918 -23.28 -45.30 16.05
CA MET A 918 -24.61 -44.97 15.54
C MET A 918 -25.21 -43.84 16.36
N ASP A 919 -25.46 -42.71 15.70
CA ASP A 919 -26.06 -41.54 16.33
C ASP A 919 -27.54 -41.76 16.66
N GLY A 920 -28.10 -40.94 17.56
CA GLY A 920 -29.49 -41.04 18.00
C GLY A 920 -30.50 -40.81 16.87
N PHE A 921 -30.14 -40.03 15.85
CA PHE A 921 -30.99 -39.76 14.69
C PHE A 921 -31.14 -41.00 13.81
N GLU A 922 -30.03 -41.69 13.54
CA GLU A 922 -29.98 -42.93 12.77
C GLU A 922 -30.64 -44.08 13.54
N ALA A 923 -30.42 -44.16 14.85
CA ALA A 923 -31.12 -45.11 15.72
C ALA A 923 -32.64 -44.91 15.66
N THR A 924 -33.11 -43.66 15.78
CA THR A 924 -34.53 -43.32 15.68
C THR A 924 -35.11 -43.69 14.32
N ARG A 925 -34.42 -43.36 13.22
CA ARG A 925 -34.86 -43.74 11.86
C ARG A 925 -35.04 -45.25 11.72
N ARG A 926 -34.12 -46.06 12.24
CA ARG A 926 -34.24 -47.53 12.19
C ARG A 926 -35.41 -48.03 13.04
N ILE A 927 -35.65 -47.45 14.21
CA ILE A 927 -36.81 -47.78 15.05
C ILE A 927 -38.12 -47.46 14.30
N ARG A 928 -38.21 -46.29 13.67
CA ARG A 928 -39.39 -45.89 12.89
C ARG A 928 -39.67 -46.78 11.67
N VAL A 929 -38.64 -47.32 11.03
CA VAL A 929 -38.80 -48.31 9.95
C VAL A 929 -39.40 -49.60 10.50
N MET A 930 -38.87 -50.13 11.62
CA MET A 930 -39.43 -51.34 12.25
C MET A 930 -40.88 -51.15 12.72
N GLU A 931 -41.22 -49.97 13.26
CA GLU A 931 -42.59 -49.64 13.64
C GLU A 931 -43.52 -49.58 12.43
N ARG A 932 -43.08 -49.00 11.30
CA ARG A 932 -43.84 -48.98 10.04
C ARG A 932 -44.07 -50.37 9.47
N ASP A 933 -43.02 -51.20 9.39
CA ASP A 933 -43.13 -52.57 8.89
C ASP A 933 -44.12 -53.40 9.70
N LEU A 934 -44.13 -53.24 11.03
CA LEU A 934 -45.11 -53.89 11.90
C LEU A 934 -46.53 -53.32 11.69
N ASN A 935 -46.67 -52.00 11.57
CA ASN A 935 -47.98 -51.37 11.33
C ASN A 935 -48.60 -51.80 10.01
N GLU A 936 -47.80 -51.96 8.95
CA GLU A 936 -48.27 -52.54 7.69
C GLU A 936 -48.75 -54.00 7.85
N GLN A 937 -48.06 -54.80 8.68
CA GLN A 937 -48.50 -56.18 8.98
C GLN A 937 -49.78 -56.19 9.82
N ILE A 938 -49.96 -55.24 10.74
CA ILE A 938 -51.20 -55.05 11.52
C ILE A 938 -52.35 -54.70 10.59
N GLU A 939 -52.16 -53.77 9.65
CA GLU A 939 -53.18 -53.40 8.66
C GLU A 939 -53.56 -54.56 7.73
N ARG A 940 -52.61 -55.44 7.41
CA ARG A 940 -52.85 -56.67 6.62
C ARG A 940 -53.43 -57.83 7.42
N GLY A 941 -53.53 -57.71 8.74
CA GLY A 941 -54.02 -58.78 9.64
C GLY A 941 -53.03 -59.93 9.87
N GLU A 942 -51.75 -59.74 9.52
CA GLU A 942 -50.66 -60.73 9.65
C GLU A 942 -49.84 -60.54 10.93
N ALA A 943 -50.27 -59.64 11.82
CA ALA A 943 -49.50 -59.29 13.01
C ALA A 943 -49.41 -60.45 14.03
N PRO A 944 -48.31 -60.54 14.79
CA PRO A 944 -48.16 -61.50 15.88
C PRO A 944 -49.31 -61.41 16.89
N LEU A 945 -49.70 -62.55 17.49
CA LEU A 945 -50.74 -62.65 18.53
C LEU A 945 -50.51 -61.70 19.72
N GLU A 946 -49.26 -61.32 19.98
CA GLU A 946 -48.85 -60.39 21.05
C GLU A 946 -49.24 -58.92 20.78
N CYS A 947 -49.60 -58.58 19.53
CA CYS A 947 -50.04 -57.25 19.11
C CYS A 947 -51.58 -57.11 19.05
N ALA A 948 -52.33 -58.10 19.51
CA ALA A 948 -53.79 -58.10 19.47
C ALA A 948 -54.39 -56.90 20.23
N GLY A 949 -55.05 -55.99 19.50
CA GLY A 949 -55.69 -54.79 20.05
C GLY A 949 -54.93 -53.47 19.86
N VAL A 950 -53.70 -53.50 19.32
CA VAL A 950 -52.94 -52.29 19.00
C VAL A 950 -53.22 -51.87 17.56
N ARG A 951 -53.87 -50.72 17.34
CA ARG A 951 -54.15 -50.19 16.00
C ARG A 951 -52.89 -49.67 15.28
N GLN A 952 -51.98 -49.08 16.05
CA GLN A 952 -50.73 -48.52 15.54
C GLN A 952 -49.68 -48.55 16.65
N TRP A 953 -48.55 -49.18 16.37
CA TRP A 953 -47.37 -49.21 17.23
C TRP A 953 -46.53 -47.96 17.00
N ARG A 954 -46.39 -47.13 18.04
CA ARG A 954 -45.51 -45.96 18.02
C ARG A 954 -45.02 -45.63 19.43
N THR A 955 -43.71 -45.60 19.58
CA THR A 955 -43.04 -45.29 20.85
C THR A 955 -42.61 -43.82 20.85
N PRO A 956 -43.00 -43.01 21.85
CA PRO A 956 -42.48 -41.65 22.01
C PRO A 956 -40.95 -41.65 22.21
N ILE A 957 -40.21 -40.96 21.33
CA ILE A 957 -38.75 -40.81 21.40
C ILE A 957 -38.40 -39.34 21.63
N LEU A 958 -37.88 -39.02 22.82
CA LEU A 958 -37.37 -37.70 23.18
C LEU A 958 -35.85 -37.66 23.04
N ALA A 959 -35.34 -36.71 22.26
CA ALA A 959 -33.92 -36.47 22.12
C ALA A 959 -33.32 -35.86 23.39
N MET A 960 -32.17 -36.34 23.83
CA MET A 960 -31.41 -35.77 24.94
C MET A 960 -30.20 -35.02 24.39
N THR A 961 -30.06 -33.74 24.70
CA THR A 961 -28.93 -32.90 24.22
C THR A 961 -28.42 -31.98 25.32
N ALA A 962 -27.12 -31.66 25.31
CA ALA A 962 -26.53 -30.69 26.25
C ALA A 962 -26.87 -29.23 25.87
N ASP A 963 -27.13 -28.95 24.59
CA ASP A 963 -27.47 -27.63 24.07
C ASP A 963 -28.73 -27.71 23.19
N VAL A 964 -29.74 -26.89 23.52
CA VAL A 964 -30.96 -26.72 22.74
C VAL A 964 -30.73 -25.60 21.73
N ILE A 965 -30.12 -25.94 20.60
CA ILE A 965 -29.97 -25.01 19.46
C ILE A 965 -31.06 -25.34 18.44
N GLN A 966 -31.63 -24.32 17.79
CA GLN A 966 -32.70 -24.44 16.80
C GLN A 966 -32.36 -25.39 15.63
N ALA A 967 -31.09 -25.50 15.26
CA ALA A 967 -30.59 -26.46 14.26
C ALA A 967 -30.78 -27.93 14.68
N THR A 968 -30.63 -28.25 15.96
CA THR A 968 -30.86 -29.60 16.50
C THR A 968 -32.34 -29.96 16.45
N HIS A 969 -33.23 -28.98 16.66
CA HIS A 969 -34.68 -29.19 16.60
C HIS A 969 -35.18 -29.60 15.20
N GLU A 970 -34.71 -28.94 14.14
CA GLU A 970 -35.06 -29.31 12.76
C GLU A 970 -34.62 -30.74 12.42
N GLN A 971 -33.45 -31.16 12.91
CA GLN A 971 -32.92 -32.50 12.66
C GLN A 971 -33.65 -33.58 13.46
N CYS A 972 -34.10 -33.26 14.69
CA CYS A 972 -35.01 -34.11 15.47
C CYS A 972 -36.33 -34.35 14.71
N LEU A 973 -36.95 -33.29 14.19
CA LEU A 973 -38.18 -33.36 13.39
C LEU A 973 -37.99 -34.20 12.11
N LYS A 974 -36.90 -33.97 11.37
CA LYS A 974 -36.57 -34.76 10.15
C LYS A 974 -36.33 -36.24 10.44
N SER A 975 -35.95 -36.57 11.67
CA SER A 975 -35.68 -37.95 12.10
C SER A 975 -36.89 -38.59 12.78
N GLU A 976 -38.05 -37.92 12.79
CA GLU A 976 -39.30 -38.35 13.44
C GLU A 976 -39.15 -38.61 14.96
N MET A 977 -38.29 -37.84 15.63
CA MET A 977 -38.28 -37.74 17.09
C MET A 977 -39.47 -36.88 17.54
N ASP A 978 -40.10 -37.25 18.65
CA ASP A 978 -41.35 -36.62 19.08
C ASP A 978 -41.10 -35.37 19.94
N GLY A 979 -39.92 -35.23 20.56
CA GLY A 979 -39.55 -34.06 21.35
C GLY A 979 -38.07 -34.05 21.73
N TYR A 980 -37.66 -33.12 22.60
CA TYR A 980 -36.29 -33.05 23.12
C TYR A 980 -36.23 -32.51 24.55
N VAL A 981 -35.20 -32.90 25.29
CA VAL A 981 -34.93 -32.48 26.66
C VAL A 981 -33.43 -32.17 26.84
N SER A 982 -33.13 -31.17 27.68
CA SER A 982 -31.75 -30.83 27.99
C SER A 982 -31.16 -31.76 29.05
N LYS A 983 -29.86 -32.07 28.94
CA LYS A 983 -29.09 -32.79 29.97
C LYS A 983 -28.25 -31.79 30.78
N PRO A 984 -28.32 -31.78 32.13
CA PRO A 984 -29.20 -32.57 33.00
C PRO A 984 -30.66 -32.08 32.99
N PHE A 985 -31.61 -32.98 33.25
CA PHE A 985 -33.05 -32.66 33.16
C PHE A 985 -33.47 -31.57 34.15
N GLU A 986 -33.97 -30.44 33.65
CA GLU A 986 -34.71 -29.47 34.46
C GLU A 986 -36.16 -29.95 34.61
N GLY A 987 -36.66 -30.03 35.85
CA GLY A 987 -37.99 -30.62 36.14
C GLY A 987 -39.16 -29.95 35.41
N GLU A 988 -39.09 -28.64 35.18
CA GLU A 988 -40.13 -27.89 34.47
C GLU A 988 -40.12 -28.18 32.95
N GLN A 989 -38.94 -28.26 32.34
CA GLN A 989 -38.80 -28.66 30.93
C GLN A 989 -39.23 -30.10 30.72
N LEU A 990 -38.78 -31.01 31.60
CA LEU A 990 -39.15 -32.41 31.56
C LEU A 990 -40.67 -32.58 31.68
N TYR A 991 -41.32 -31.86 32.61
CA TYR A 991 -42.78 -31.86 32.74
C TYR A 991 -43.47 -31.42 31.46
N ARG A 992 -43.06 -30.30 30.86
CA ARG A 992 -43.70 -29.77 29.65
C ARG A 992 -43.69 -30.77 28.49
N GLU A 993 -42.54 -31.41 28.25
CA GLU A 993 -42.42 -32.35 27.12
C GLU A 993 -43.12 -33.67 27.42
N VAL A 994 -42.96 -34.23 28.62
CA VAL A 994 -43.61 -35.48 29.03
C VAL A 994 -45.13 -35.33 29.08
N ALA A 995 -45.64 -34.18 29.55
CA ALA A 995 -47.07 -33.88 29.62
C ALA A 995 -47.75 -33.89 28.24
N ARG A 996 -47.06 -33.44 27.18
CA ARG A 996 -47.60 -33.47 25.80
C ARG A 996 -47.93 -34.88 25.33
N PHE A 997 -47.16 -35.88 25.76
CA PHE A 997 -47.33 -37.26 25.30
C PHE A 997 -48.30 -38.04 26.18
N PHE A 998 -48.14 -37.98 27.50
CA PHE A 998 -48.92 -38.82 28.40
C PHE A 998 -50.31 -38.25 28.73
N LEU A 999 -50.54 -36.93 28.72
CA LEU A 999 -51.89 -36.37 28.96
C LEU A 999 -52.79 -36.49 27.73
N ASN A 1000 -52.23 -36.49 26.51
CA ASN A 1000 -53.01 -36.61 25.29
C ASN A 1000 -53.44 -38.06 24.99
N GLN A 1001 -52.81 -39.06 25.59
CA GLN A 1001 -53.22 -40.47 25.43
C GLN A 1001 -54.44 -40.84 26.29
N ASP A 1002 -54.63 -40.19 27.44
CA ASP A 1002 -55.77 -40.45 28.35
C ASP A 1002 -57.11 -39.88 27.84
N GLN A 1003 -57.13 -39.12 26.73
CA GLN A 1003 -58.37 -38.65 26.09
C GLN A 1003 -58.82 -39.50 24.90
N VAL A 1004 -58.11 -40.60 24.57
CA VAL A 1004 -58.43 -41.47 23.41
C VAL A 1004 -58.65 -42.94 23.81
N GLN A 1005 -58.88 -43.24 25.10
CA GLN A 1005 -59.42 -44.53 25.52
C GLN A 1005 -60.94 -44.52 25.66
#